data_AF-R9KYV6-F1
#
_entry.id   AF-R9KYV6-F1
#
_cell.length_a   1.000
_cell.length_b   1.000
_cell.length_c   1.000
_cell.angle_alpha   90.00
_cell.angle_beta   90.00
_cell.angle_gamma   90.00
#
_symmetry.space_group_name_H-M   'P 1'
#
loop_
_entity.id
_entity.type
_entity.pdbx_description
1 polymer ?
#
loop_
_entity_poly.entity_id
_entity_poly.type
_entity_poly.pdbx_seq_one_letter_code
_entity_poly.pdbx_strand_id
1 'polypeptide(L)'
;MHKKRTASFLLAIFFALSSLLGGVPAKAYASSTGMDGAASRAGESSRYFYGQLPEEARGFYDAMYNMYTEGMFKTGTGSYDLVARGHLSQEQLGGYAGGNTTLLSYMGAARDAFYADYPEIFYVDFSCLTLRITQKGGTYCAYLGPGRKDTYYLEGFASQADVDAALTEYEAKISSVVSGAESVSVQEGENPTEQKVKYVHDTLIRGTSYRLENECRPENIGHIRTVYGAWVKGESLCEGYARAMKAALDRLGIPCVLVQGGYQNTTDSAQPHMWNLVQVDGQWYGLDATFDDPKSPLPGEGGLDGFERSDYLLAGEDVMGRRHVPDGVMSEANFEFSYPVSAGEGRMFDVVANNNGLKVEFNGEAIEGGLPVGQYKVSYQGMGAAKSIENGKYILMRTTKHYEETNRWEYAPWGYLLPDVYAFEDNATELVMRVANAQYVEFAVTSESPGNYKENSIEGLKRLTFHGDPLLFDAQTEVLYNPNGTYIAPPYVWKATPSLTSNIAVGKTHHVQVTYHEDLKLEEGAVAGVKVDVLEEGFTALENCRVENFTWDGGKTVAFDFTPSEMWLDDSVNYQFEVTGLVGVDSRKSPKGFSYKAAAKRKVCAFRSAGYYWNIFGRPQLLENSDLSQKDFQNWKAEGGDVTLGMMSGLTLVASSPAHGQTDTMNNMIAGELGSAPLKSETYNIGLLTCNHNILQVGDSVRLSLGFPLGYGPNDEGVTFKAYHFKRDEYGEIIGLEEIPCIVTRYGLVIQCTSFSPFAVAAVPDNGAPKTSKSIILSNTQGGRILGDAQGIFTLGQGQEKQLTIQADSGYVIDAVLVGGKYQKITNNKSMAVTAKYGDLADGDIIEAQFVAETVRQQEIARGETTVQPAPRPATVSLGQGSITVKEKEGFEIAATVQGADGITTYQWYKDGAELPGKIGAKLTVPSASVQDAGKYTVKVTTSSGIAAAETVSSACVVNVASQAAVNTPEPSTPKPNLKKVTGLKASSSKTDRVKLQWGKAANAGGYQILRYNTSLKKFVKVANVSGTTYTDRRKTAGKPYRYKVRAYKKVGGKTYYGSFSKEAKVIVKPKAPAGVSAKRLSATSVQVSFKPVKNASSYRIYKYKKGSSKQQASFKVTSKKLYKYNSKTKKWVYQSKIKKAKNGRITCKLTGFKKTDKNQRYRIKAAASKSGYKTQYSALSKTVSVK
;
A
#
# COMPACT_ATOMS: atom_id res chain seq x y z
N MET A 1 95.10 -5.10 -22.78
CA MET A 1 93.88 -4.28 -22.54
C MET A 1 93.14 -4.74 -21.28
N HIS A 2 92.64 -3.78 -20.50
CA HIS A 2 91.29 -3.69 -19.91
C HIS A 2 90.62 -4.96 -19.32
N LYS A 3 90.44 -5.10 -17.99
CA LYS A 3 89.68 -4.30 -16.98
C LYS A 3 88.19 -4.71 -16.91
N LYS A 4 87.74 -5.40 -15.84
CA LYS A 4 87.32 -4.90 -14.48
C LYS A 4 85.84 -4.40 -14.48
N ARG A 5 84.98 -4.61 -13.45
CA ARG A 5 85.08 -5.29 -12.12
C ARG A 5 83.69 -5.42 -11.43
N THR A 6 83.50 -6.44 -10.56
CA THR A 6 82.80 -6.51 -9.23
C THR A 6 81.53 -5.69 -8.86
N ALA A 7 80.74 -5.99 -7.81
CA ALA A 7 80.32 -7.21 -7.06
C ALA A 7 79.66 -6.81 -5.69
N SER A 8 78.65 -7.55 -5.21
CA SER A 8 78.29 -7.75 -3.77
C SER A 8 77.85 -6.50 -2.94
N PHE A 9 77.33 -6.52 -1.69
CA PHE A 9 76.75 -7.55 -0.77
C PHE A 9 75.87 -6.90 0.35
N LEU A 10 75.14 -7.74 1.11
CA LEU A 10 74.60 -7.64 2.50
C LEU A 10 74.42 -6.30 3.28
N LEU A 11 73.17 -6.08 3.73
CA LEU A 11 72.68 -6.16 5.14
C LEU A 11 73.22 -5.24 6.28
N ALA A 12 72.29 -4.41 6.82
CA ALA A 12 72.08 -3.93 8.22
C ALA A 12 73.14 -3.14 9.04
N ILE A 13 72.68 -2.08 9.75
CA ILE A 13 72.71 -1.92 11.24
C ILE A 13 71.95 -0.63 11.68
N PHE A 14 71.72 -0.45 12.99
CA PHE A 14 70.74 0.44 13.67
C PHE A 14 71.27 1.79 14.21
N PHE A 15 70.33 2.73 14.53
CA PHE A 15 70.47 3.98 15.32
C PHE A 15 71.38 5.10 14.72
N ALA A 16 71.16 6.41 14.93
CA ALA A 16 70.41 7.12 15.99
C ALA A 16 69.78 8.48 15.55
N LEU A 17 69.13 9.15 16.53
CA LEU A 17 68.68 10.56 16.56
C LEU A 17 69.82 11.58 16.25
N SER A 18 69.59 12.87 15.97
CA SER A 18 68.47 13.66 15.40
C SER A 18 68.89 15.16 15.37
N SER A 19 68.24 16.01 14.54
CA SER A 19 67.74 17.37 14.88
C SER A 19 67.83 18.45 13.76
N LEU A 20 66.94 19.45 13.89
CA LEU A 20 66.94 20.82 13.35
C LEU A 20 66.59 21.11 11.85
N LEU A 21 65.42 21.77 11.72
CA LEU A 21 65.05 22.86 10.78
C LEU A 21 64.80 22.57 9.29
N GLY A 22 63.65 23.03 8.78
CA GLY A 22 63.40 23.29 7.34
C GLY A 22 62.04 22.81 6.84
N GLY A 23 61.03 23.68 6.82
CA GLY A 23 59.62 23.31 6.57
C GLY A 23 59.23 22.91 5.13
N VAL A 24 57.95 22.56 5.00
CA VAL A 24 57.20 22.17 3.78
C VAL A 24 57.51 20.75 3.24
N PRO A 25 56.63 19.75 3.49
CA PRO A 25 56.68 18.48 2.78
C PRO A 25 56.12 18.63 1.35
N ALA A 26 56.99 18.54 0.35
CA ALA A 26 56.58 18.26 -1.03
C ALA A 26 56.16 16.79 -1.18
N LYS A 27 55.40 16.48 -2.24
CA LYS A 27 54.86 15.13 -2.50
C LYS A 27 55.97 14.10 -2.76
N ALA A 28 55.89 12.95 -2.08
CA ALA A 28 56.48 11.68 -2.49
C ALA A 28 55.49 10.56 -2.11
N TYR A 29 54.76 9.98 -3.08
CA TYR A 29 55.13 8.72 -3.75
C TYR A 29 55.23 7.52 -2.80
N ALA A 30 54.08 6.92 -2.48
CA ALA A 30 53.96 5.51 -2.14
C ALA A 30 53.80 4.68 -3.43
N SER A 31 54.12 3.39 -3.38
CA SER A 31 54.24 2.53 -4.57
C SER A 31 52.89 2.12 -5.19
N SER A 32 52.76 2.33 -6.50
CA SER A 32 51.55 2.04 -7.27
C SER A 32 51.41 0.56 -7.64
N THR A 33 50.39 -0.13 -7.13
CA THR A 33 49.88 -1.40 -7.66
C THR A 33 48.35 -1.45 -7.69
N GLY A 34 47.76 -0.92 -8.78
CA GLY A 34 46.58 -1.55 -9.39
C GLY A 34 45.17 -1.14 -8.96
N MET A 35 44.93 -0.24 -8.00
CA MET A 35 43.55 0.11 -7.58
C MET A 35 43.09 1.54 -7.96
N ASP A 36 43.99 2.53 -8.06
CA ASP A 36 43.62 3.94 -8.31
C ASP A 36 43.04 4.22 -9.72
N GLY A 37 43.17 3.27 -10.64
CA GLY A 37 42.71 3.39 -12.03
C GLY A 37 41.19 3.31 -12.22
N ALA A 38 40.46 2.69 -11.29
CA ALA A 38 39.00 2.56 -11.36
C ALA A 38 38.29 3.82 -10.81
N ALA A 39 38.73 4.31 -9.64
CA ALA A 39 38.11 5.44 -8.95
C ALA A 39 38.22 6.78 -9.70
N SER A 40 39.15 6.89 -10.66
CA SER A 40 39.46 8.13 -11.38
C SER A 40 38.76 8.30 -12.73
N ARG A 41 37.95 7.34 -13.19
CA ARG A 41 37.17 7.42 -14.45
C ARG A 41 35.65 7.53 -14.27
N ALA A 42 35.11 7.15 -13.12
CA ALA A 42 33.67 7.19 -12.84
C ALA A 42 33.20 8.58 -12.35
N GLY A 43 33.31 9.59 -13.22
CA GLY A 43 32.87 10.97 -12.93
C GLY A 43 31.35 11.14 -13.07
N GLU A 44 30.69 11.51 -11.96
CA GLU A 44 29.27 11.88 -11.82
C GLU A 44 28.20 10.82 -12.19
N SER A 45 28.37 10.03 -13.26
CA SER A 45 27.36 9.09 -13.77
C SER A 45 27.05 7.90 -12.85
N SER A 46 27.99 7.51 -11.98
CA SER A 46 27.84 6.37 -11.06
C SER A 46 26.96 6.66 -9.85
N ARG A 47 26.77 7.94 -9.49
CA ARG A 47 26.11 8.40 -8.26
C ARG A 47 24.70 8.96 -8.52
N TYR A 48 23.86 8.20 -9.22
CA TYR A 48 22.53 8.65 -9.66
C TYR A 48 21.59 8.96 -8.48
N PHE A 49 21.61 8.13 -7.43
CA PHE A 49 20.74 8.32 -6.28
C PHE A 49 21.28 9.38 -5.30
N TYR A 50 22.60 9.51 -5.15
CA TYR A 50 23.25 10.62 -4.42
C TYR A 50 22.76 12.01 -4.87
N GLY A 51 22.64 12.24 -6.19
CA GLY A 51 22.21 13.52 -6.74
C GLY A 51 20.82 13.97 -6.28
N GLN A 52 19.97 13.01 -5.89
CA GLN A 52 18.62 13.23 -5.37
C GLN A 52 18.59 13.50 -3.86
N LEU A 53 19.66 13.19 -3.12
CA LEU A 53 19.70 13.34 -1.66
C LEU A 53 19.71 14.82 -1.22
N PRO A 54 19.02 15.17 -0.12
CA PRO A 54 19.18 16.45 0.56
C PRO A 54 20.56 16.54 1.26
N GLU A 55 21.01 17.76 1.56
CA GLU A 55 22.35 18.05 2.09
C GLU A 55 22.65 17.27 3.38
N GLU A 56 21.67 17.18 4.29
CA GLU A 56 21.77 16.48 5.56
C GLU A 56 21.86 14.94 5.43
N ALA A 57 21.53 14.40 4.25
CA ALA A 57 21.73 12.99 3.92
C ALA A 57 23.09 12.73 3.24
N ARG A 58 23.62 13.70 2.48
CA ARG A 58 24.89 13.52 1.73
C ARG A 58 26.07 13.21 2.64
N GLY A 59 26.17 13.85 3.81
CA GLY A 59 27.22 13.54 4.81
C GLY A 59 27.24 12.07 5.26
N PHE A 60 26.09 11.39 5.32
CA PHE A 60 26.06 9.94 5.58
C PHE A 60 26.55 9.14 4.37
N TYR A 61 26.14 9.51 3.16
CA TYR A 61 26.58 8.86 1.91
C TYR A 61 28.09 8.99 1.73
N ASP A 62 28.65 10.19 1.92
CA ASP A 62 30.08 10.42 1.78
C ASP A 62 30.88 9.78 2.92
N ALA A 63 30.32 9.65 4.13
CA ALA A 63 30.90 8.79 5.16
C ALA A 63 30.95 7.31 4.73
N MET A 64 29.90 6.77 4.10
CA MET A 64 29.92 5.41 3.54
C MET A 64 30.92 5.27 2.37
N TYR A 65 31.04 6.28 1.52
CA TYR A 65 32.04 6.31 0.47
C TYR A 65 33.46 6.27 1.04
N ASN A 66 33.72 7.05 2.10
CA ASN A 66 35.01 7.02 2.80
C ASN A 66 35.25 5.68 3.53
N MET A 67 34.21 5.04 4.11
CA MET A 67 34.32 3.67 4.66
C MET A 67 34.67 2.62 3.59
N TYR A 68 34.23 2.82 2.35
CA TYR A 68 34.60 1.98 1.21
C TYR A 68 36.04 2.24 0.75
N THR A 69 36.41 3.50 0.46
CA THR A 69 37.73 3.85 -0.08
C THR A 69 38.86 3.73 0.93
N GLU A 70 38.62 3.96 2.23
CA GLU A 70 39.58 3.68 3.31
C GLU A 70 39.61 2.20 3.71
N GLY A 71 38.87 1.32 3.00
CA GLY A 71 38.87 -0.12 3.20
C GLY A 71 38.17 -0.60 4.49
N MET A 72 37.55 0.29 5.27
CA MET A 72 36.91 -0.05 6.54
C MET A 72 35.86 -1.14 6.37
N PHE A 73 35.05 -1.09 5.31
CA PHE A 73 34.05 -2.12 5.03
C PHE A 73 34.63 -3.54 4.91
N LYS A 74 35.91 -3.70 4.57
CA LYS A 74 36.56 -5.03 4.53
C LYS A 74 36.81 -5.64 5.91
N THR A 75 36.72 -4.84 6.98
CA THR A 75 37.03 -5.29 8.36
C THR A 75 35.83 -5.83 9.13
N GLY A 76 34.61 -5.69 8.59
CA GLY A 76 33.34 -6.06 9.23
C GLY A 76 32.96 -5.23 10.47
N THR A 77 33.91 -4.51 11.06
CA THR A 77 33.83 -3.96 12.42
C THR A 77 34.18 -2.47 12.50
N GLY A 78 34.77 -1.91 11.43
CA GLY A 78 35.20 -0.51 11.35
C GLY A 78 34.07 0.49 11.57
N SER A 79 34.32 1.50 12.39
CA SER A 79 33.33 2.53 12.78
C SER A 79 33.84 3.92 12.42
N TYR A 80 33.12 4.61 11.54
CA TYR A 80 33.51 5.92 11.00
C TYR A 80 33.02 7.07 11.89
N ASP A 81 33.92 7.90 12.39
CA ASP A 81 33.58 9.04 13.25
C ASP A 81 33.03 10.21 12.41
N LEU A 82 31.71 10.38 12.44
CA LEU A 82 31.00 11.41 11.67
C LEU A 82 31.28 12.82 12.18
N VAL A 83 31.65 12.98 13.46
CA VAL A 83 31.91 14.30 14.06
C VAL A 83 33.34 14.73 13.78
N ALA A 84 34.31 13.86 14.06
CA ALA A 84 35.73 14.15 13.84
C ALA A 84 36.10 14.28 12.35
N ARG A 85 35.29 13.69 11.46
CA ARG A 85 35.43 13.82 9.99
C ARG A 85 34.51 14.89 9.38
N GLY A 86 33.74 15.64 10.18
CA GLY A 86 33.01 16.84 9.75
C GLY A 86 31.66 16.60 9.05
N HIS A 87 31.10 15.39 9.11
CA HIS A 87 29.81 15.05 8.49
C HIS A 87 28.59 15.34 9.37
N LEU A 88 28.78 15.47 10.70
CA LEU A 88 27.71 15.82 11.64
C LEU A 88 28.14 16.87 12.67
N SER A 89 27.22 17.80 12.96
CA SER A 89 27.39 18.85 13.97
C SER A 89 26.88 18.44 15.36
N GLN A 90 27.37 19.13 16.39
CA GLN A 90 26.86 18.98 17.76
C GLN A 90 25.38 19.36 17.89
N GLU A 91 24.88 20.26 17.03
CA GLU A 91 23.48 20.69 17.02
C GLU A 91 22.55 19.58 16.48
N GLN A 92 22.92 18.93 15.38
CA GLN A 92 22.17 17.79 14.83
C GLN A 92 22.09 16.64 15.85
N LEU A 93 23.20 16.37 16.57
CA LEU A 93 23.24 15.34 17.61
C LEU A 93 22.49 15.75 18.89
N GLY A 94 22.51 17.03 19.27
CA GLY A 94 21.67 17.57 20.35
C GLY A 94 20.17 17.58 20.02
N GLY A 95 19.82 17.68 18.73
CA GLY A 95 18.48 17.45 18.21
C GLY A 95 18.06 15.98 18.37
N TYR A 96 18.89 15.04 17.92
CA TYR A 96 18.67 13.60 18.11
C TYR A 96 18.49 13.23 19.60
N ALA A 97 19.38 13.72 20.48
CA ALA A 97 19.30 13.50 21.92
C ALA A 97 17.99 14.05 22.53
N GLY A 98 17.42 15.10 21.93
CA GLY A 98 16.10 15.66 22.27
C GLY A 98 14.90 14.98 21.62
N GLY A 99 15.10 13.87 20.90
CA GLY A 99 14.05 13.06 20.28
C GLY A 99 13.81 13.31 18.78
N ASN A 100 14.57 14.21 18.13
CA ASN A 100 14.43 14.44 16.69
C ASN A 100 15.07 13.29 15.89
N THR A 101 14.25 12.32 15.48
CA THR A 101 14.69 11.13 14.73
C THR A 101 14.88 11.35 13.22
N THR A 102 14.67 12.56 12.69
CA THR A 102 14.81 12.86 11.25
C THR A 102 16.21 12.50 10.72
N LEU A 103 17.22 12.63 11.57
CA LEU A 103 18.60 12.20 11.30
C LEU A 103 18.72 10.72 10.87
N LEU A 104 17.87 9.84 11.42
CA LEU A 104 17.82 8.43 11.04
C LEU A 104 17.14 8.22 9.68
N SER A 105 16.19 9.07 9.31
CA SER A 105 15.58 9.06 7.97
C SER A 105 16.57 9.53 6.90
N TYR A 106 17.37 10.57 7.18
CA TYR A 106 18.45 11.00 6.29
C TYR A 106 19.55 9.95 6.12
N MET A 107 20.03 9.35 7.22
CA MET A 107 20.96 8.21 7.16
C MET A 107 20.36 7.04 6.37
N GLY A 108 19.09 6.73 6.59
CA GLY A 108 18.36 5.69 5.86
C GLY A 108 18.29 5.94 4.36
N ALA A 109 17.95 7.17 3.93
CA ALA A 109 17.89 7.55 2.52
C ALA A 109 19.27 7.54 1.86
N ALA A 110 20.28 8.07 2.53
CA ALA A 110 21.67 8.05 2.09
C ALA A 110 22.19 6.62 1.86
N ARG A 111 21.81 5.70 2.75
CA ARG A 111 22.21 4.30 2.75
C ARG A 111 21.48 3.47 1.69
N ASP A 112 20.23 3.83 1.38
CA ASP A 112 19.50 3.25 0.25
C ASP A 112 20.11 3.70 -1.08
N ALA A 113 20.41 5.00 -1.22
CA ALA A 113 21.13 5.55 -2.37
C ALA A 113 22.50 4.90 -2.54
N PHE A 114 23.31 4.83 -1.48
CA PHE A 114 24.65 4.24 -1.51
C PHE A 114 24.63 2.75 -1.88
N TYR A 115 23.66 1.99 -1.36
CA TYR A 115 23.45 0.58 -1.72
C TYR A 115 23.12 0.41 -3.22
N ALA A 116 22.37 1.35 -3.81
CA ALA A 116 21.95 1.30 -5.21
C ALA A 116 22.99 1.87 -6.19
N ASP A 117 23.79 2.86 -5.75
CA ASP A 117 24.88 3.46 -6.52
C ASP A 117 26.16 2.57 -6.51
N TYR A 118 26.44 1.81 -5.43
CA TYR A 118 27.61 0.91 -5.30
C TYR A 118 27.24 -0.59 -5.18
N PRO A 119 26.69 -1.20 -6.24
CA PRO A 119 26.27 -2.60 -6.23
C PRO A 119 27.41 -3.60 -5.99
N GLU A 120 28.66 -3.23 -6.28
CA GLU A 120 29.87 -4.06 -6.14
C GLU A 120 30.25 -4.37 -4.69
N ILE A 121 29.68 -3.66 -3.71
CA ILE A 121 29.89 -3.96 -2.29
C ILE A 121 28.96 -5.13 -1.89
N PHE A 122 29.42 -6.35 -2.18
CA PHE A 122 28.71 -7.62 -1.91
C PHE A 122 29.00 -8.24 -0.54
N TYR A 123 29.94 -7.70 0.22
CA TYR A 123 30.44 -8.28 1.47
C TYR A 123 29.93 -7.56 2.74
N VAL A 124 29.11 -6.51 2.57
CA VAL A 124 28.50 -5.72 3.65
C VAL A 124 26.99 -5.93 3.67
N ASP A 125 26.46 -6.33 4.82
CA ASP A 125 25.04 -6.15 5.10
C ASP A 125 24.76 -4.70 5.48
N PHE A 126 24.34 -3.90 4.49
CA PHE A 126 23.86 -2.53 4.69
C PHE A 126 22.60 -2.43 5.56
N SER A 127 22.00 -3.54 6.00
CA SER A 127 20.99 -3.55 7.07
C SER A 127 21.60 -3.37 8.46
N CYS A 128 22.77 -3.96 8.71
CA CYS A 128 23.53 -3.83 9.95
C CYS A 128 24.25 -2.47 10.07
N LEU A 129 24.52 -1.79 8.97
CA LEU A 129 25.11 -0.44 8.98
C LEU A 129 24.12 0.60 9.53
N THR A 130 24.45 1.16 10.69
CA THR A 130 23.59 2.09 11.42
C THR A 130 24.38 3.08 12.30
N LEU A 131 23.67 4.07 12.83
CA LEU A 131 24.22 5.20 13.57
C LEU A 131 24.27 4.91 15.08
N ARG A 132 25.45 5.03 15.69
CA ARG A 132 25.68 4.88 17.13
C ARG A 132 26.16 6.21 17.72
N ILE A 133 25.32 6.85 18.54
CA ILE A 133 25.62 8.14 19.16
C ILE A 133 26.01 7.94 20.62
N THR A 134 27.12 8.54 21.01
CA THR A 134 27.68 8.49 22.36
C THR A 134 28.04 9.89 22.85
N GLN A 135 28.46 10.00 24.10
CA GLN A 135 28.84 11.25 24.74
C GLN A 135 30.16 11.06 25.50
N LYS A 136 31.04 12.05 25.41
CA LYS A 136 32.29 12.14 26.17
C LYS A 136 32.43 13.55 26.75
N GLY A 137 32.40 13.66 28.08
CA GLY A 137 32.55 14.95 28.78
C GLY A 137 31.45 16.00 28.55
N GLY A 138 30.34 15.64 27.87
CA GLY A 138 29.29 16.58 27.46
C GLY A 138 29.28 16.87 25.96
N THR A 139 30.34 16.51 25.23
CA THR A 139 30.39 16.54 23.77
C THR A 139 29.79 15.26 23.19
N TYR A 140 29.02 15.37 22.11
CA TYR A 140 28.48 14.24 21.37
C TYR A 140 29.50 13.66 20.39
N CYS A 141 29.57 12.33 20.31
CA CYS A 141 30.30 11.56 19.31
C CYS A 141 29.29 10.73 18.51
N ALA A 142 29.56 10.47 17.23
CA ALA A 142 28.63 9.73 16.37
C ALA A 142 29.39 8.86 15.39
N TYR A 143 29.05 7.57 15.38
CA TYR A 143 29.75 6.54 14.62
C TYR A 143 28.81 5.86 13.63
N LEU A 144 29.24 5.72 12.37
CA LEU A 144 28.60 4.86 11.38
C LEU A 144 29.34 3.52 11.33
N GLY A 145 28.66 2.41 11.61
CA GLY A 145 29.29 1.10 11.78
C GLY A 145 28.26 0.00 12.10
N PRO A 146 28.66 -1.12 12.74
CA PRO A 146 27.75 -2.24 13.02
C PRO A 146 26.73 -1.94 14.13
N GLY A 147 26.87 -0.77 14.79
CA GLY A 147 25.88 -0.14 15.65
C GLY A 147 25.61 -0.86 16.97
N ARG A 148 24.94 -2.01 16.91
CA ARG A 148 24.68 -2.90 18.05
C ARG A 148 25.26 -4.31 17.88
N LYS A 149 25.57 -4.72 16.65
CA LYS A 149 26.15 -6.04 16.34
C LYS A 149 27.67 -6.00 16.46
N ASP A 150 28.25 -7.19 16.55
CA ASP A 150 29.69 -7.42 16.46
C ASP A 150 30.24 -7.14 15.06
N THR A 151 29.49 -7.46 14.00
CA THR A 151 29.88 -7.23 12.60
C THR A 151 28.74 -6.71 11.70
N TYR A 152 29.10 -6.12 10.56
CA TYR A 152 28.22 -5.86 9.41
C TYR A 152 28.58 -6.68 8.17
N TYR A 153 29.41 -7.74 8.28
CA TYR A 153 29.62 -8.67 7.18
C TYR A 153 28.29 -9.26 6.69
N LEU A 154 28.20 -9.48 5.38
CA LEU A 154 27.12 -10.29 4.81
C LEU A 154 27.32 -11.77 5.18
N GLU A 155 26.22 -12.51 5.31
CA GLU A 155 26.24 -13.96 5.55
C GLU A 155 27.14 -14.66 4.51
N GLY A 156 28.06 -15.51 4.99
CA GLY A 156 29.12 -16.13 4.19
C GLY A 156 30.53 -15.55 4.41
N PHE A 157 30.67 -14.37 5.01
CA PHE A 157 31.98 -13.79 5.38
C PHE A 157 32.18 -13.76 6.90
N ALA A 158 33.32 -14.24 7.39
CA ALA A 158 33.69 -14.26 8.81
C ALA A 158 34.88 -13.34 9.13
N SER A 159 35.74 -13.07 8.16
CA SER A 159 36.99 -12.34 8.31
C SER A 159 37.33 -11.49 7.08
N GLN A 160 38.26 -10.55 7.24
CA GLN A 160 38.76 -9.75 6.12
C GLN A 160 39.45 -10.62 5.07
N ALA A 161 40.07 -11.74 5.46
CA ALA A 161 40.74 -12.65 4.52
C ALA A 161 39.73 -13.30 3.55
N ASP A 162 38.52 -13.64 4.03
CA ASP A 162 37.44 -14.18 3.21
C ASP A 162 36.94 -13.12 2.20
N VAL A 163 36.83 -11.87 2.65
CA VAL A 163 36.44 -10.72 1.82
C VAL A 163 37.50 -10.40 0.75
N ASP A 164 38.77 -10.35 1.11
CA ASP A 164 39.88 -10.09 0.17
C ASP A 164 40.06 -11.25 -0.83
N ALA A 165 39.80 -12.50 -0.44
CA ALA A 165 39.74 -13.64 -1.34
C ALA A 165 38.58 -13.56 -2.34
N ALA A 166 37.35 -13.33 -1.85
CA ALA A 166 36.16 -13.20 -2.70
C ALA A 166 36.22 -11.98 -3.63
N LEU A 167 36.83 -10.87 -3.17
CA LEU A 167 37.14 -9.72 -4.03
C LEU A 167 38.14 -10.08 -5.13
N THR A 168 39.14 -10.91 -4.84
CA THR A 168 40.09 -11.37 -5.87
C THR A 168 39.39 -12.22 -6.94
N GLU A 169 38.48 -13.12 -6.54
CA GLU A 169 37.64 -13.88 -7.48
C GLU A 169 36.72 -12.96 -8.32
N TYR A 170 36.06 -12.00 -7.66
CA TYR A 170 35.15 -11.06 -8.29
C TYR A 170 35.85 -10.15 -9.29
N GLU A 171 36.96 -9.51 -8.91
CA GLU A 171 37.72 -8.62 -9.80
C GLU A 171 38.27 -9.38 -11.01
N ALA A 172 38.76 -10.61 -10.83
CA ALA A 172 39.19 -11.45 -11.94
C ALA A 172 38.04 -11.78 -12.91
N LYS A 173 36.87 -12.14 -12.37
CA LYS A 173 35.67 -12.44 -13.17
C LYS A 173 35.14 -11.21 -13.90
N ILE A 174 34.97 -10.08 -13.22
CA ILE A 174 34.36 -8.89 -13.83
C ILE A 174 35.33 -8.15 -14.76
N SER A 175 36.64 -8.17 -14.48
CA SER A 175 37.65 -7.69 -15.44
C SER A 175 37.63 -8.50 -16.73
N SER A 176 37.38 -9.82 -16.67
CA SER A 176 37.21 -10.69 -17.84
C SER A 176 35.94 -10.33 -18.63
N VAL A 177 34.80 -10.09 -17.97
CA VAL A 177 33.56 -9.62 -18.62
C VAL A 177 33.73 -8.25 -19.28
N VAL A 178 34.35 -7.29 -18.58
CA VAL A 178 34.60 -5.93 -19.10
C VAL A 178 35.56 -5.97 -20.29
N SER A 179 36.68 -6.69 -20.18
CA SER A 179 37.63 -6.85 -21.30
C SER A 179 36.98 -7.52 -22.51
N GLY A 180 36.08 -8.49 -22.27
CA GLY A 180 35.27 -9.12 -23.32
C GLY A 180 34.36 -8.13 -24.03
N ALA A 181 33.62 -7.31 -23.26
CA ALA A 181 32.75 -6.26 -23.79
C ALA A 181 33.53 -5.17 -24.54
N GLU A 182 34.71 -4.78 -24.06
CA GLU A 182 35.62 -3.85 -24.76
C GLU A 182 36.19 -4.45 -26.06
N SER A 183 36.24 -5.77 -26.17
CA SER A 183 36.77 -6.50 -27.34
C SER A 183 35.70 -6.92 -28.36
N VAL A 184 34.42 -6.52 -28.19
CA VAL A 184 33.34 -6.88 -29.12
C VAL A 184 33.56 -6.23 -30.48
N SER A 185 33.62 -7.06 -31.52
CA SER A 185 33.63 -6.61 -32.92
C SER A 185 32.23 -6.15 -33.34
N VAL A 186 32.02 -4.84 -33.32
CA VAL A 186 30.77 -4.18 -33.77
C VAL A 186 30.72 -4.18 -35.30
N GLN A 187 29.61 -4.59 -35.90
CA GLN A 187 29.42 -4.57 -37.35
C GLN A 187 29.06 -3.15 -37.85
N GLU A 188 29.26 -2.90 -39.15
CA GLU A 188 28.96 -1.60 -39.75
C GLU A 188 27.45 -1.31 -39.70
N GLY A 189 27.06 -0.36 -38.85
CA GLY A 189 25.67 0.03 -38.58
C GLY A 189 25.12 -0.37 -37.20
N GLU A 190 25.84 -1.19 -36.43
CA GLU A 190 25.48 -1.52 -35.04
C GLU A 190 25.98 -0.45 -34.05
N ASN A 191 25.26 -0.24 -32.94
CA ASN A 191 25.70 0.69 -31.88
C ASN A 191 26.71 0.00 -30.93
N PRO A 192 27.94 0.55 -30.75
CA PRO A 192 28.94 -0.04 -29.85
C PRO A 192 28.54 -0.13 -28.38
N THR A 193 27.65 0.75 -27.91
CA THR A 193 27.12 0.75 -26.54
C THR A 193 26.08 -0.36 -26.39
N GLU A 194 25.16 -0.52 -27.35
CA GLU A 194 24.18 -1.62 -27.36
C GLU A 194 24.87 -2.98 -27.39
N GLN A 195 25.88 -3.15 -28.24
CA GLN A 195 26.63 -4.42 -28.33
C GLN A 195 27.42 -4.73 -27.05
N LYS A 196 27.93 -3.70 -26.35
CA LYS A 196 28.50 -3.86 -24.99
C LYS A 196 27.45 -4.27 -23.96
N VAL A 197 26.28 -3.62 -23.97
CA VAL A 197 25.17 -3.95 -23.06
C VAL A 197 24.67 -5.38 -23.32
N LYS A 198 24.47 -5.78 -24.59
CA LYS A 198 24.11 -7.14 -24.99
C LYS A 198 25.21 -8.15 -24.60
N TYR A 199 26.49 -7.84 -24.78
CA TYR A 199 27.56 -8.74 -24.36
C TYR A 199 27.53 -9.00 -22.84
N VAL A 200 27.38 -7.95 -22.02
CA VAL A 200 27.28 -8.08 -20.56
C VAL A 200 26.02 -8.85 -20.18
N HIS A 201 24.87 -8.53 -20.79
CA HIS A 201 23.60 -9.23 -20.61
C HIS A 201 23.72 -10.73 -20.93
N ASP A 202 24.14 -11.07 -22.15
CA ASP A 202 24.25 -12.45 -22.63
C ASP A 202 25.28 -13.25 -21.81
N THR A 203 26.37 -12.62 -21.36
CA THR A 203 27.36 -13.25 -20.49
C THR A 203 26.80 -13.49 -19.08
N LEU A 204 25.88 -12.64 -18.60
CA LEU A 204 25.17 -12.82 -17.33
C LEU A 204 24.14 -13.95 -17.43
N ILE A 205 23.20 -13.89 -18.40
CA ILE A 205 22.12 -14.89 -18.50
C ILE A 205 22.60 -16.29 -18.94
N ARG A 206 23.78 -16.40 -19.58
CA ARG A 206 24.42 -17.69 -19.87
C ARG A 206 25.33 -18.17 -18.72
N GLY A 207 25.75 -17.28 -17.81
CA GLY A 207 26.66 -17.57 -16.70
C GLY A 207 25.99 -17.71 -15.32
N THR A 208 24.75 -17.24 -15.19
CA THR A 208 23.98 -17.20 -13.95
C THR A 208 22.61 -17.85 -14.18
N SER A 209 22.10 -18.61 -13.20
CA SER A 209 20.75 -19.20 -13.26
C SER A 209 19.88 -18.73 -12.08
N TYR A 210 18.63 -18.36 -12.35
CA TYR A 210 17.73 -17.84 -11.32
C TYR A 210 17.42 -18.89 -10.24
N ARG A 211 17.68 -18.57 -8.96
CA ARG A 211 17.38 -19.43 -7.81
C ARG A 211 16.82 -18.60 -6.65
N LEU A 212 15.90 -19.19 -5.89
CA LEU A 212 15.50 -18.66 -4.58
C LEU A 212 16.51 -19.07 -3.49
N GLU A 213 16.50 -18.40 -2.33
CA GLU A 213 17.34 -18.74 -1.16
C GLU A 213 17.25 -20.24 -0.79
N ASN A 214 16.07 -20.85 -0.95
CA ASN A 214 15.81 -22.26 -0.62
C ASN A 214 16.00 -23.24 -1.81
N GLU A 215 16.49 -22.76 -2.95
CA GLU A 215 16.72 -23.55 -4.19
C GLU A 215 18.16 -23.44 -4.70
N CYS A 216 18.92 -22.46 -4.19
CA CYS A 216 20.34 -22.30 -4.46
C CYS A 216 21.21 -23.24 -3.60
N ARG A 217 22.50 -23.32 -3.93
CA ARG A 217 23.47 -24.07 -3.12
C ARG A 217 23.65 -23.45 -1.73
N PRO A 218 23.87 -24.26 -0.67
CA PRO A 218 24.03 -23.76 0.70
C PRO A 218 25.09 -22.64 0.83
N GLU A 219 26.23 -22.78 0.15
CA GLU A 219 27.33 -21.80 0.13
C GLU A 219 27.02 -20.50 -0.64
N ASN A 220 25.85 -20.40 -1.27
CA ASN A 220 25.38 -19.20 -1.97
C ASN A 220 24.20 -18.51 -1.27
N ILE A 221 23.64 -19.07 -0.19
CA ILE A 221 22.44 -18.52 0.50
C ILE A 221 22.65 -17.06 0.92
N GLY A 222 23.82 -16.73 1.47
CA GLY A 222 24.14 -15.35 1.86
C GLY A 222 24.50 -14.42 0.69
N HIS A 223 24.80 -14.96 -0.50
CA HIS A 223 25.33 -14.22 -1.65
C HIS A 223 24.34 -14.09 -2.82
N ILE A 224 23.26 -14.86 -2.83
CA ILE A 224 22.25 -14.98 -3.90
C ILE A 224 21.69 -13.63 -4.41
N ARG A 225 21.69 -12.58 -3.57
CA ARG A 225 21.22 -11.22 -3.87
C ARG A 225 22.31 -10.25 -4.38
N THR A 226 23.53 -10.73 -4.57
CA THR A 226 24.72 -9.89 -4.81
C THR A 226 25.34 -10.10 -6.18
N VAL A 227 26.20 -9.17 -6.58
CA VAL A 227 27.04 -9.32 -7.78
C VAL A 227 27.97 -10.54 -7.73
N TYR A 228 28.34 -11.01 -6.52
CA TYR A 228 29.22 -12.15 -6.32
C TYR A 228 28.46 -13.48 -6.48
N GLY A 229 27.22 -13.56 -5.96
CA GLY A 229 26.32 -14.68 -6.24
C GLY A 229 26.04 -14.84 -7.73
N ALA A 230 25.73 -13.72 -8.39
CA ALA A 230 25.49 -13.68 -9.84
C ALA A 230 26.75 -14.03 -10.65
N TRP A 231 27.81 -13.20 -10.60
CA TRP A 231 28.97 -13.33 -11.49
C TRP A 231 29.89 -14.51 -11.13
N VAL A 232 30.06 -14.85 -9.85
CA VAL A 232 31.06 -15.83 -9.40
C VAL A 232 30.44 -17.16 -8.98
N LYS A 233 29.34 -17.18 -8.23
CA LYS A 233 28.66 -18.44 -7.84
C LYS A 233 27.71 -18.98 -8.92
N GLY A 234 27.28 -18.15 -9.87
CA GLY A 234 26.45 -18.55 -11.01
C GLY A 234 24.98 -18.81 -10.67
N GLU A 235 24.50 -18.35 -9.52
CA GLU A 235 23.11 -18.53 -9.06
C GLU A 235 22.65 -17.23 -8.37
N SER A 236 21.48 -16.68 -8.76
CA SER A 236 21.04 -15.36 -8.26
C SER A 236 19.52 -15.09 -8.32
N LEU A 237 19.10 -13.97 -7.73
CA LEU A 237 17.74 -13.40 -7.70
C LEU A 237 17.66 -12.09 -8.52
N CYS A 238 16.45 -11.56 -8.74
CA CYS A 238 16.22 -10.28 -9.46
C CYS A 238 17.20 -9.17 -9.06
N GLU A 239 17.36 -8.99 -7.74
CA GLU A 239 18.29 -8.05 -7.12
C GLU A 239 19.75 -8.24 -7.55
N GLY A 240 20.23 -9.48 -7.59
CA GLY A 240 21.62 -9.79 -7.93
C GLY A 240 21.91 -9.72 -9.43
N TYR A 241 20.95 -10.10 -10.29
CA TYR A 241 21.05 -9.87 -11.74
C TYR A 241 21.15 -8.36 -12.06
N ALA A 242 20.24 -7.55 -11.52
CA ALA A 242 20.22 -6.10 -11.78
C ALA A 242 21.48 -5.40 -11.24
N ARG A 243 21.97 -5.80 -10.06
CA ARG A 243 23.25 -5.34 -9.50
C ARG A 243 24.45 -5.79 -10.36
N ALA A 244 24.44 -7.01 -10.89
CA ALA A 244 25.52 -7.57 -11.71
C ALA A 244 25.66 -6.84 -13.05
N MET A 245 24.53 -6.51 -13.69
CA MET A 245 24.48 -5.63 -14.86
C MET A 245 25.08 -4.26 -14.53
N LYS A 246 24.57 -3.56 -13.50
CA LYS A 246 25.06 -2.23 -13.13
C LYS A 246 26.57 -2.22 -12.86
N ALA A 247 27.08 -3.14 -12.03
CA ALA A 247 28.50 -3.17 -11.66
C ALA A 247 29.49 -3.45 -12.83
N ALA A 248 28.99 -4.01 -13.93
CA ALA A 248 29.76 -4.21 -15.16
C ALA A 248 29.61 -3.01 -16.12
N LEU A 249 28.40 -2.45 -16.25
CA LEU A 249 28.14 -1.27 -17.07
C LEU A 249 28.81 0.00 -16.52
N ASP A 250 28.84 0.19 -15.20
CA ASP A 250 29.56 1.28 -14.54
C ASP A 250 31.07 1.24 -14.85
N ARG A 251 31.68 0.04 -14.87
CA ARG A 251 33.10 -0.15 -15.27
C ARG A 251 33.33 0.16 -16.75
N LEU A 252 32.33 -0.04 -17.61
CA LEU A 252 32.35 0.32 -19.02
C LEU A 252 32.01 1.81 -19.27
N GLY A 253 31.68 2.57 -18.23
CA GLY A 253 31.25 3.97 -18.32
C GLY A 253 29.83 4.17 -18.88
N ILE A 254 29.02 3.11 -18.92
CA ILE A 254 27.65 3.12 -19.47
C ILE A 254 26.66 3.38 -18.32
N PRO A 255 25.92 4.51 -18.30
CA PRO A 255 25.05 4.85 -17.17
C PRO A 255 23.96 3.80 -16.96
N CYS A 256 23.93 3.20 -15.77
CA CYS A 256 22.98 2.17 -15.40
C CYS A 256 22.45 2.43 -13.98
N VAL A 257 21.12 2.37 -13.83
CA VAL A 257 20.43 2.55 -12.54
C VAL A 257 19.68 1.26 -12.18
N LEU A 258 19.65 0.93 -10.89
CA LEU A 258 18.78 -0.13 -10.38
C LEU A 258 17.35 0.42 -10.32
N VAL A 259 16.42 -0.19 -11.06
CA VAL A 259 15.00 0.13 -10.95
C VAL A 259 14.33 -0.95 -10.15
N GLN A 260 13.72 -0.53 -9.06
CA GLN A 260 13.07 -1.40 -8.11
C GLN A 260 11.55 -1.13 -8.21
N GLY A 261 10.72 -2.17 -8.30
CA GLY A 261 9.27 -2.03 -8.40
C GLY A 261 8.51 -3.36 -8.27
N GLY A 262 7.55 -3.59 -9.15
CA GLY A 262 6.83 -4.86 -9.22
C GLY A 262 6.44 -5.27 -10.65
N TYR A 263 6.44 -6.58 -10.91
CA TYR A 263 6.00 -7.18 -12.16
C TYR A 263 4.54 -7.61 -12.09
N GLN A 264 3.69 -7.00 -12.93
CA GLN A 264 2.24 -7.17 -12.96
C GLN A 264 1.83 -8.50 -13.61
N ASN A 265 1.54 -9.51 -12.78
CA ASN A 265 1.10 -10.84 -13.24
C ASN A 265 -0.39 -10.89 -13.61
N THR A 266 -1.23 -10.09 -12.95
CA THR A 266 -2.65 -9.90 -13.27
C THR A 266 -3.08 -8.48 -12.96
N THR A 267 -4.26 -8.04 -13.42
CA THR A 267 -4.77 -6.67 -13.16
C THR A 267 -4.79 -6.28 -11.68
N ASP A 268 -4.95 -7.25 -10.77
CA ASP A 268 -5.06 -7.03 -9.32
C ASP A 268 -3.80 -7.47 -8.54
N SER A 269 -2.71 -7.91 -9.21
CA SER A 269 -1.52 -8.47 -8.54
C SER A 269 -0.21 -8.21 -9.30
N ALA A 270 0.70 -7.49 -8.63
CA ALA A 270 2.11 -7.43 -8.95
C ALA A 270 2.92 -8.27 -7.94
N GLN A 271 4.05 -8.82 -8.39
CA GLN A 271 5.07 -9.41 -7.52
C GLN A 271 6.27 -8.46 -7.40
N PRO A 272 6.91 -8.32 -6.23
CA PRO A 272 8.09 -7.47 -6.06
C PRO A 272 9.21 -7.86 -7.04
N HIS A 273 9.77 -6.88 -7.76
CA HIS A 273 10.77 -7.14 -8.81
C HIS A 273 11.85 -6.03 -8.88
N MET A 274 13.01 -6.33 -9.46
CA MET A 274 14.09 -5.38 -9.72
C MET A 274 14.70 -5.69 -11.09
N TRP A 275 14.96 -4.63 -11.84
CA TRP A 275 15.54 -4.62 -13.18
C TRP A 275 16.46 -3.39 -13.31
N ASN A 276 16.91 -3.07 -14.52
CA ASN A 276 17.70 -1.87 -14.78
C ASN A 276 16.96 -0.91 -15.72
N LEU A 277 17.23 0.38 -15.58
CA LEU A 277 17.20 1.30 -16.74
C LEU A 277 18.65 1.54 -17.13
N VAL A 278 18.94 1.44 -18.43
CA VAL A 278 20.28 1.62 -19.01
C VAL A 278 20.22 2.76 -20.01
N GLN A 279 21.21 3.66 -19.96
CA GLN A 279 21.29 4.77 -20.90
C GLN A 279 22.10 4.38 -22.13
N VAL A 280 21.45 4.39 -23.30
CA VAL A 280 22.05 4.21 -24.62
C VAL A 280 21.73 5.45 -25.44
N ASP A 281 22.75 6.08 -26.03
CA ASP A 281 22.65 7.34 -26.80
C ASP A 281 21.84 8.42 -26.06
N GLY A 282 21.97 8.48 -24.73
CA GLY A 282 21.24 9.40 -23.87
C GLY A 282 19.77 9.03 -23.59
N GLN A 283 19.16 8.11 -24.35
CA GLN A 283 17.83 7.57 -24.06
C GLN A 283 17.92 6.47 -23.00
N TRP A 284 16.84 6.29 -22.24
CA TRP A 284 16.77 5.29 -21.18
C TRP A 284 15.84 4.14 -21.56
N TYR A 285 16.38 2.93 -21.54
CA TYR A 285 15.67 1.73 -21.91
C TYR A 285 15.64 0.71 -20.77
N GLY A 286 14.56 -0.06 -20.68
CA GLY A 286 14.46 -1.16 -19.71
C GLY A 286 15.44 -2.27 -20.05
N LEU A 287 16.11 -2.83 -19.04
CA LEU A 287 16.89 -4.06 -19.16
C LEU A 287 16.52 -5.01 -18.02
N ASP A 288 16.02 -6.21 -18.36
CA ASP A 288 15.64 -7.22 -17.36
C ASP A 288 16.19 -8.63 -17.67
N ALA A 289 17.48 -8.78 -17.40
CA ALA A 289 18.19 -10.05 -17.45
C ALA A 289 17.58 -11.18 -16.57
N THR A 290 16.62 -10.87 -15.68
CA THR A 290 15.94 -11.88 -14.86
C THR A 290 14.77 -12.54 -15.59
N PHE A 291 14.10 -11.81 -16.47
CA PHE A 291 13.05 -12.34 -17.33
C PHE A 291 13.59 -12.89 -18.65
N ASP A 292 14.71 -12.34 -19.14
CA ASP A 292 15.46 -12.88 -20.28
C ASP A 292 16.35 -14.10 -19.92
N ASP A 293 16.50 -14.47 -18.63
CA ASP A 293 17.07 -15.78 -18.23
C ASP A 293 16.35 -16.93 -18.97
N PRO A 294 17.07 -17.75 -19.76
CA PRO A 294 16.51 -18.91 -20.45
C PRO A 294 16.25 -20.05 -19.46
N LYS A 295 15.18 -19.91 -18.65
CA LYS A 295 14.73 -20.86 -17.62
C LYS A 295 14.65 -22.31 -18.12
N SER A 296 15.75 -23.03 -17.99
CA SER A 296 15.84 -24.45 -18.32
C SER A 296 15.10 -25.28 -17.25
N PRO A 297 14.13 -26.13 -17.65
CA PRO A 297 13.34 -26.91 -16.71
C PRO A 297 14.13 -28.12 -16.18
N LEU A 298 14.86 -27.91 -15.09
CA LEU A 298 15.64 -28.88 -14.30
C LEU A 298 16.96 -29.37 -14.96
N PRO A 299 17.96 -29.77 -14.15
CA PRO A 299 19.25 -30.24 -14.67
C PRO A 299 19.15 -31.68 -15.20
N GLY A 300 19.70 -31.94 -16.38
CA GLY A 300 19.80 -33.32 -16.88
C GLY A 300 20.24 -33.49 -18.34
N GLU A 301 19.90 -32.57 -19.25
CA GLU A 301 20.26 -32.68 -20.68
C GLU A 301 20.61 -31.31 -21.28
N GLY A 302 21.69 -31.25 -22.06
CA GLY A 302 22.31 -30.03 -22.58
C GLY A 302 21.62 -29.45 -23.82
N GLY A 303 20.32 -29.14 -23.72
CA GLY A 303 19.56 -28.47 -24.78
C GLY A 303 19.47 -26.96 -24.56
N LEU A 304 20.18 -26.17 -25.37
CA LEU A 304 19.84 -24.76 -25.57
C LEU A 304 18.56 -24.69 -26.42
N ASP A 305 17.49 -24.13 -25.87
CA ASP A 305 16.31 -23.79 -26.66
C ASP A 305 16.67 -22.64 -27.62
N GLY A 306 16.25 -22.75 -28.89
CA GLY A 306 16.90 -22.09 -30.04
C GLY A 306 16.60 -20.61 -30.23
N PHE A 307 16.33 -19.86 -29.16
CA PHE A 307 15.89 -18.47 -29.18
C PHE A 307 16.74 -17.61 -28.24
N GLU A 308 17.39 -16.56 -28.77
CA GLU A 308 17.97 -15.52 -27.92
C GLU A 308 16.82 -14.72 -27.27
N ARG A 309 16.74 -14.77 -25.95
CA ARG A 309 15.77 -13.97 -25.19
C ARG A 309 16.33 -12.57 -24.98
N SER A 310 15.56 -11.61 -25.47
CA SER A 310 15.81 -10.18 -25.43
C SER A 310 14.48 -9.42 -25.35
N ASP A 311 13.45 -10.08 -24.78
CA ASP A 311 12.09 -9.57 -24.64
C ASP A 311 12.07 -8.29 -23.79
N TYR A 312 13.07 -8.12 -22.92
CA TYR A 312 13.26 -6.96 -22.05
C TYR A 312 14.68 -6.41 -22.13
N LEU A 313 15.43 -6.64 -23.21
CA LEU A 313 16.77 -6.07 -23.44
C LEU A 313 16.65 -4.76 -24.23
N LEU A 314 16.92 -3.64 -23.57
CA LEU A 314 16.75 -2.28 -24.12
C LEU A 314 15.31 -1.98 -24.60
N ALA A 315 14.33 -2.37 -23.77
CA ALA A 315 12.90 -2.29 -24.07
C ALA A 315 12.26 -0.91 -23.78
N GLY A 316 11.23 -0.57 -24.55
CA GLY A 316 10.40 0.65 -24.43
C GLY A 316 9.29 0.58 -23.37
N GLU A 317 8.43 1.61 -23.26
CA GLU A 317 7.37 1.69 -22.23
C GLU A 317 6.15 0.87 -22.63
N ASP A 318 5.93 0.66 -23.93
CA ASP A 318 4.92 -0.29 -24.34
C ASP A 318 5.29 -1.71 -23.89
N VAL A 319 6.57 -2.08 -23.85
CA VAL A 319 7.04 -3.38 -23.37
C VAL A 319 7.15 -3.40 -21.84
N MET A 320 7.89 -2.46 -21.26
CA MET A 320 8.12 -2.36 -19.81
C MET A 320 6.83 -1.97 -19.08
N GLY A 321 6.24 -0.83 -19.41
CA GLY A 321 5.01 -0.30 -18.79
C GLY A 321 3.76 -1.18 -18.93
N ARG A 322 3.77 -2.21 -19.79
CA ARG A 322 2.76 -3.29 -19.76
C ARG A 322 2.75 -4.03 -18.42
N ARG A 323 3.89 -4.19 -17.74
CA ARG A 323 4.01 -5.03 -16.51
C ARG A 323 5.02 -4.56 -15.46
N HIS A 324 6.11 -3.91 -15.82
CA HIS A 324 7.12 -3.40 -14.90
C HIS A 324 6.68 -2.06 -14.32
N VAL A 325 6.13 -2.08 -13.11
CA VAL A 325 5.63 -0.89 -12.41
C VAL A 325 6.70 -0.42 -11.40
N PRO A 326 7.44 0.66 -11.66
CA PRO A 326 8.48 1.15 -10.75
C PRO A 326 7.89 1.71 -9.44
N ASP A 327 8.62 1.56 -8.34
CA ASP A 327 8.30 2.20 -7.04
C ASP A 327 9.56 2.94 -6.55
N GLY A 328 9.46 4.27 -6.41
CA GLY A 328 10.60 5.13 -6.07
C GLY A 328 11.15 4.93 -4.66
N VAL A 329 10.39 4.30 -3.76
CA VAL A 329 10.72 4.31 -2.33
C VAL A 329 11.48 3.04 -1.97
N MET A 330 12.74 3.13 -1.50
CA MET A 330 13.59 1.94 -1.19
C MET A 330 13.38 1.35 0.23
N SER A 331 13.82 1.98 1.33
CA SER A 331 13.57 1.48 2.71
C SER A 331 12.56 2.30 3.55
N GLU A 332 12.48 2.02 4.84
CA GLU A 332 11.63 2.71 5.82
C GLU A 332 12.07 4.16 6.11
N ALA A 333 13.21 4.59 5.55
CA ALA A 333 13.54 6.01 5.37
C ALA A 333 12.38 6.81 4.74
N ASN A 334 11.57 6.14 3.90
CA ASN A 334 10.37 6.70 3.28
C ASN A 334 10.70 7.98 2.48
N PHE A 335 11.80 7.87 1.73
CA PHE A 335 12.32 8.80 0.74
C PHE A 335 12.06 8.21 -0.64
N GLU A 336 11.51 9.01 -1.56
CA GLU A 336 11.09 8.58 -2.91
C GLU A 336 12.11 9.07 -3.94
N PHE A 337 12.81 8.14 -4.58
CA PHE A 337 13.69 8.40 -5.71
C PHE A 337 12.89 8.40 -7.02
N SER A 338 13.30 9.22 -7.99
CA SER A 338 12.77 9.22 -9.35
C SER A 338 13.57 8.31 -10.28
N TYR A 339 12.93 7.83 -11.35
CA TYR A 339 13.54 7.06 -12.44
C TYR A 339 13.26 7.69 -13.83
N PRO A 340 13.99 7.29 -14.89
CA PRO A 340 13.70 7.60 -16.31
C PRO A 340 12.44 6.94 -16.92
N VAL A 341 12.15 7.15 -18.23
CA VAL A 341 10.83 6.94 -18.93
C VAL A 341 10.99 6.49 -20.44
N SER A 342 9.99 5.83 -21.08
CA SER A 342 10.04 5.21 -22.46
C SER A 342 8.72 5.28 -23.38
N ALA A 343 8.47 4.51 -24.51
CA ALA A 343 7.27 4.61 -25.48
C ALA A 343 6.69 3.31 -26.26
N GLY A 344 5.53 3.32 -27.06
CA GLY A 344 4.99 2.32 -28.12
C GLY A 344 3.42 2.12 -28.58
N GLU A 345 2.90 0.97 -29.21
CA GLU A 345 2.00 0.58 -30.47
C GLU A 345 0.37 0.57 -30.81
N GLY A 346 -0.26 -0.34 -31.70
CA GLY A 346 -1.34 -0.17 -32.83
C GLY A 346 -2.82 -0.86 -33.13
N ARG A 347 -3.21 -1.37 -34.38
CA ARG A 347 -4.52 -1.23 -35.28
C ARG A 347 -4.71 -2.35 -36.49
N MET A 348 -5.68 -2.96 -37.34
CA MET A 348 -7.10 -3.35 -37.95
C MET A 348 -8.03 -2.77 -39.21
N PHE A 349 -8.35 -3.53 -40.34
CA PHE A 349 -8.70 -3.35 -41.90
C PHE A 349 -9.92 -2.62 -42.72
N ASP A 350 -9.74 -2.04 -43.99
CA ASP A 350 -10.59 -1.71 -45.27
C ASP A 350 -9.93 -0.73 -46.37
N VAL A 351 -9.71 -1.00 -47.69
CA VAL A 351 -8.98 -0.05 -48.65
C VAL A 351 -9.60 1.34 -48.96
N VAL A 352 -8.83 2.46 -48.96
CA VAL A 352 -9.29 3.85 -49.34
C VAL A 352 -8.40 4.70 -50.27
N ALA A 353 -7.10 4.43 -50.44
CA ALA A 353 -6.26 5.10 -51.44
C ALA A 353 -5.27 4.11 -52.08
N ASN A 354 -4.90 4.33 -53.33
CA ASN A 354 -3.89 3.53 -54.02
C ASN A 354 -3.29 4.34 -55.19
N ASN A 355 -2.16 5.01 -54.98
CA ASN A 355 -1.53 5.91 -55.94
C ASN A 355 0.00 5.70 -55.99
N ASN A 356 0.59 5.54 -57.18
CA ASN A 356 2.03 5.25 -57.37
C ASN A 356 2.60 4.12 -56.48
N GLY A 357 1.76 3.17 -56.07
CA GLY A 357 2.11 2.08 -55.15
C GLY A 357 1.90 2.38 -53.66
N LEU A 358 1.64 3.63 -53.25
CA LEU A 358 1.17 3.96 -51.91
C LEU A 358 -0.30 3.53 -51.77
N LYS A 359 -0.51 2.41 -51.08
CA LYS A 359 -1.81 1.87 -50.72
C LYS A 359 -2.13 2.28 -49.29
N VAL A 360 -3.27 2.96 -49.11
CA VAL A 360 -3.86 3.26 -47.80
C VAL A 360 -5.18 2.53 -47.69
N GLU A 361 -5.37 1.82 -46.59
CA GLU A 361 -6.66 1.31 -46.12
C GLU A 361 -7.13 2.17 -44.93
N PHE A 362 -8.37 2.06 -44.50
CA PHE A 362 -9.12 2.78 -43.47
C PHE A 362 -10.01 1.77 -42.71
N ASN A 363 -10.60 2.10 -41.57
CA ASN A 363 -11.67 1.32 -40.96
C ASN A 363 -12.46 2.26 -40.05
N GLY A 364 -13.72 2.49 -40.43
CA GLY A 364 -14.66 3.36 -39.72
C GLY A 364 -15.50 2.65 -38.66
N GLU A 365 -15.43 1.31 -38.55
CA GLU A 365 -16.13 0.53 -37.53
C GLU A 365 -15.26 0.26 -36.28
N ALA A 366 -13.99 0.68 -36.30
CA ALA A 366 -13.07 0.57 -35.18
C ALA A 366 -13.59 1.30 -33.93
N ILE A 367 -13.54 0.63 -32.78
CA ILE A 367 -13.98 1.18 -31.49
C ILE A 367 -12.86 1.04 -30.46
N GLU A 368 -12.42 2.17 -29.92
CA GLU A 368 -11.40 2.26 -28.88
C GLU A 368 -11.97 2.95 -27.63
N GLY A 369 -11.89 2.30 -26.47
CA GLY A 369 -12.51 2.80 -25.23
C GLY A 369 -14.04 2.96 -25.27
N GLY A 370 -14.72 2.55 -26.35
CA GLY A 370 -16.14 2.81 -26.60
C GLY A 370 -16.42 4.01 -27.51
N LEU A 371 -15.37 4.67 -28.03
CA LEU A 371 -15.44 5.73 -29.04
C LEU A 371 -15.18 5.12 -30.43
N PRO A 372 -15.94 5.50 -31.48
CA PRO A 372 -15.52 5.26 -32.85
C PRO A 372 -14.16 5.93 -33.13
N VAL A 373 -13.27 5.28 -33.86
CA VAL A 373 -11.96 5.84 -34.27
C VAL A 373 -11.68 5.59 -35.74
N GLY A 374 -10.81 6.41 -36.35
CA GLY A 374 -10.29 6.20 -37.69
C GLY A 374 -9.08 5.27 -37.65
N GLN A 375 -9.24 4.06 -38.13
CA GLN A 375 -8.16 3.09 -38.34
C GLN A 375 -7.67 3.23 -39.81
N TYR A 376 -6.39 2.99 -40.16
CA TYR A 376 -5.82 2.95 -41.55
C TYR A 376 -4.77 1.82 -41.81
N LYS A 377 -4.40 1.46 -43.02
CA LYS A 377 -3.32 0.45 -43.27
C LYS A 377 -2.45 0.94 -44.39
N VAL A 378 -1.19 1.23 -44.13
CA VAL A 378 -0.37 1.94 -45.12
C VAL A 378 0.77 1.06 -45.57
N SER A 379 0.86 0.86 -46.87
CA SER A 379 1.96 0.14 -47.49
C SER A 379 2.41 0.83 -48.78
N TYR A 380 3.70 0.73 -49.08
CA TYR A 380 4.25 1.21 -50.34
C TYR A 380 4.76 0.05 -51.17
N GLN A 381 4.23 -0.09 -52.39
CA GLN A 381 4.48 -1.23 -53.30
C GLN A 381 4.20 -2.61 -52.65
N GLY A 382 3.30 -2.65 -51.67
CA GLY A 382 2.98 -3.87 -50.91
C GLY A 382 3.93 -4.17 -49.74
N MET A 383 4.76 -3.21 -49.32
CA MET A 383 5.68 -3.29 -48.19
C MET A 383 5.19 -2.42 -47.02
N GLY A 384 5.39 -2.88 -45.78
CA GLY A 384 5.17 -2.06 -44.58
C GLY A 384 6.18 -0.93 -44.44
N ALA A 385 6.11 -0.15 -43.37
CA ALA A 385 7.00 0.99 -43.21
C ALA A 385 8.47 0.57 -43.05
N ALA A 386 8.78 -0.37 -42.17
CA ALA A 386 10.15 -0.89 -42.01
C ALA A 386 10.68 -1.45 -43.34
N LYS A 387 9.83 -2.22 -44.05
CA LYS A 387 10.22 -2.88 -45.30
C LYS A 387 10.36 -1.91 -46.48
N SER A 388 9.66 -0.77 -46.45
CA SER A 388 9.85 0.33 -47.40
C SER A 388 11.18 1.05 -47.15
N ILE A 389 11.55 1.25 -45.88
CA ILE A 389 12.80 1.93 -45.48
C ILE A 389 14.04 1.15 -45.94
N GLU A 390 14.01 -0.19 -45.87
CA GLU A 390 15.06 -1.04 -46.48
C GLU A 390 15.30 -0.76 -47.97
N ASN A 391 14.29 -0.25 -48.69
CA ASN A 391 14.34 0.06 -50.12
C ASN A 391 14.55 1.58 -50.38
N GLY A 392 14.96 2.35 -49.36
CA GLY A 392 15.19 3.79 -49.48
C GLY A 392 13.92 4.62 -49.69
N LYS A 393 12.78 4.13 -49.18
CA LYS A 393 11.46 4.77 -49.31
C LYS A 393 10.78 4.93 -47.95
N TYR A 394 10.43 6.16 -47.61
CA TYR A 394 9.87 6.53 -46.32
C TYR A 394 8.41 6.95 -46.47
N ILE A 395 7.52 6.32 -45.70
CA ILE A 395 6.09 6.66 -45.66
C ILE A 395 5.90 7.81 -44.67
N LEU A 396 5.07 8.80 -45.02
CA LEU A 396 4.74 9.96 -44.19
C LEU A 396 3.23 10.00 -43.88
N MET A 397 2.86 10.71 -42.80
CA MET A 397 1.48 11.09 -42.49
C MET A 397 1.39 12.56 -42.09
N ARG A 398 0.27 13.22 -42.44
CA ARG A 398 -0.15 14.49 -41.85
C ARG A 398 -1.56 14.38 -41.29
N THR A 399 -1.85 15.10 -40.21
CA THR A 399 -3.20 15.21 -39.63
C THR A 399 -3.64 16.67 -39.59
N THR A 400 -4.95 16.90 -39.77
CA THR A 400 -5.57 18.23 -39.67
C THR A 400 -6.85 18.17 -38.84
N LYS A 401 -7.07 19.19 -38.01
CA LYS A 401 -8.17 19.29 -37.05
C LYS A 401 -8.68 20.71 -36.94
N HIS A 402 -10.00 20.88 -36.78
CA HIS A 402 -10.63 22.17 -36.49
C HIS A 402 -11.16 22.21 -35.05
N TYR A 403 -10.98 23.34 -34.37
CA TYR A 403 -11.58 23.64 -33.07
C TYR A 403 -12.63 24.74 -33.29
N GLU A 404 -13.91 24.37 -33.30
CA GLU A 404 -15.03 25.27 -33.62
C GLU A 404 -15.04 26.54 -32.74
N GLU A 405 -14.77 26.41 -31.44
CA GLU A 405 -14.94 27.46 -30.43
C GLU A 405 -13.80 28.49 -30.37
N THR A 406 -12.59 28.09 -30.75
CA THR A 406 -11.46 29.02 -30.96
C THR A 406 -11.30 29.39 -32.44
N ASN A 407 -12.14 28.83 -33.31
CA ASN A 407 -12.03 28.80 -34.77
C ASN A 407 -10.59 28.48 -35.27
N ARG A 408 -9.84 27.69 -34.49
CA ARG A 408 -8.45 27.35 -34.76
C ARG A 408 -8.37 26.12 -35.65
N TRP A 409 -7.67 26.23 -36.77
CA TRP A 409 -7.18 25.06 -37.49
C TRP A 409 -5.82 24.66 -36.92
N GLU A 410 -5.67 23.39 -36.57
CA GLU A 410 -4.42 22.77 -36.17
C GLU A 410 -4.00 21.84 -37.30
N TYR A 411 -2.97 22.25 -38.04
CA TYR A 411 -2.27 21.43 -39.02
C TYR A 411 -1.04 20.85 -38.33
N ALA A 412 -0.97 19.54 -38.18
CA ALA A 412 0.31 18.90 -37.89
C ALA A 412 1.24 19.12 -39.09
N PRO A 413 2.57 19.15 -38.91
CA PRO A 413 3.48 19.02 -40.04
C PRO A 413 3.47 17.55 -40.54
N TRP A 414 4.11 17.29 -41.67
CA TRP A 414 4.30 15.93 -42.17
C TRP A 414 5.25 15.15 -41.25
N GLY A 415 4.77 14.11 -40.59
CA GLY A 415 5.58 13.20 -39.77
C GLY A 415 5.99 11.95 -40.55
N TYR A 416 7.21 11.48 -40.37
CA TYR A 416 7.66 10.20 -40.90
C TYR A 416 7.02 9.04 -40.12
N LEU A 417 6.51 8.03 -40.82
CA LEU A 417 5.95 6.83 -40.20
C LEU A 417 7.06 5.78 -40.00
N LEU A 418 7.71 5.90 -38.84
CA LEU A 418 8.87 5.13 -38.42
C LEU A 418 8.43 4.09 -37.35
N PRO A 419 8.42 2.77 -37.65
CA PRO A 419 7.95 1.73 -36.72
C PRO A 419 8.82 1.54 -35.47
N ASP A 420 9.99 2.16 -35.44
CA ASP A 420 10.96 2.16 -34.36
C ASP A 420 10.89 3.43 -33.50
N VAL A 421 9.89 4.30 -33.74
CA VAL A 421 9.67 5.56 -33.01
C VAL A 421 8.27 5.68 -32.41
N TYR A 422 7.25 5.17 -33.10
CA TYR A 422 5.85 5.49 -32.82
C TYR A 422 5.16 4.42 -31.94
N ALA A 423 4.17 3.64 -32.38
CA ALA A 423 2.76 4.07 -32.49
C ALA A 423 1.85 3.07 -33.24
N PHE A 424 2.39 1.94 -33.72
CA PHE A 424 1.70 1.05 -34.64
C PHE A 424 2.16 -0.42 -34.67
N GLU A 425 1.22 -1.32 -34.98
CA GLU A 425 1.60 -2.59 -35.59
C GLU A 425 2.28 -2.26 -36.93
N ASP A 426 3.40 -2.89 -37.28
CA ASP A 426 3.95 -2.89 -38.65
C ASP A 426 4.39 -4.31 -38.97
N ASN A 427 4.27 -4.71 -40.23
CA ASN A 427 4.76 -6.00 -40.69
C ASN A 427 5.30 -5.86 -42.12
N ALA A 428 5.93 -6.91 -42.63
CA ALA A 428 6.58 -6.90 -43.94
C ALA A 428 5.71 -6.35 -45.09
N THR A 429 4.37 -6.40 -44.98
CA THR A 429 3.46 -5.91 -46.01
C THR A 429 2.70 -4.61 -45.72
N GLU A 430 2.64 -4.11 -44.47
CA GLU A 430 1.72 -3.02 -44.08
C GLU A 430 1.90 -2.45 -42.63
N LEU A 431 1.71 -1.13 -42.44
CA LEU A 431 1.78 -0.40 -41.15
C LEU A 431 0.41 0.06 -40.60
N VAL A 432 0.30 0.17 -39.28
CA VAL A 432 -1.00 0.17 -38.60
C VAL A 432 -1.10 0.97 -37.22
N MET A 433 -1.47 2.30 -37.24
CA MET A 433 -1.66 3.31 -36.09
C MET A 433 -3.08 3.96 -35.82
N ARG A 434 -3.81 3.78 -34.70
CA ARG A 434 -5.18 4.37 -34.52
C ARG A 434 -5.26 5.93 -34.52
N VAL A 435 -6.35 6.52 -35.05
CA VAL A 435 -6.59 7.99 -35.14
C VAL A 435 -8.02 8.39 -34.71
N ALA A 436 -8.19 8.89 -33.48
CA ALA A 436 -9.50 9.26 -32.91
C ALA A 436 -9.85 10.77 -33.01
N ASN A 437 -8.84 11.62 -33.24
CA ASN A 437 -8.84 13.02 -32.82
C ASN A 437 -8.53 14.03 -33.95
N ALA A 438 -8.35 13.56 -35.19
CA ALA A 438 -8.12 14.39 -36.36
C ALA A 438 -9.14 14.04 -37.46
N GLN A 439 -9.86 15.06 -37.95
CA GLN A 439 -10.95 14.93 -38.92
C GLN A 439 -10.44 14.65 -40.35
N TYR A 440 -9.18 14.98 -40.64
CA TYR A 440 -8.55 14.77 -41.93
C TYR A 440 -7.13 14.21 -41.75
N VAL A 441 -6.76 13.28 -42.63
CA VAL A 441 -5.46 12.60 -42.62
C VAL A 441 -4.95 12.49 -44.06
N GLU A 442 -3.67 12.69 -44.28
CA GLU A 442 -3.00 12.50 -45.57
C GLU A 442 -1.80 11.58 -45.39
N PHE A 443 -1.44 10.82 -46.43
CA PHE A 443 -0.22 10.00 -46.46
C PHE A 443 0.61 10.31 -47.70
N ALA A 444 1.93 10.18 -47.59
CA ALA A 444 2.88 10.38 -48.69
C ALA A 444 4.02 9.38 -48.65
N VAL A 445 4.85 9.34 -49.69
CA VAL A 445 6.12 8.61 -49.74
C VAL A 445 7.21 9.49 -50.35
N THR A 446 8.40 9.44 -49.76
CA THR A 446 9.60 10.13 -50.25
C THR A 446 10.83 9.21 -50.22
N SER A 447 11.82 9.50 -51.08
CA SER A 447 13.18 8.97 -50.94
C SER A 447 14.11 9.90 -50.14
N GLU A 448 13.67 11.11 -49.78
CA GLU A 448 14.43 11.94 -48.86
C GLU A 448 14.46 11.26 -47.49
N SER A 449 15.68 10.96 -47.03
CA SER A 449 15.86 10.36 -45.72
C SER A 449 15.59 11.40 -44.63
N PRO A 450 14.93 11.03 -43.52
CA PRO A 450 14.93 11.83 -42.30
C PRO A 450 16.37 12.07 -41.75
N GLY A 451 17.38 11.34 -42.24
CA GLY A 451 18.71 11.34 -41.67
C GLY A 451 18.70 10.61 -40.33
N ASN A 452 19.59 10.98 -39.41
CA ASN A 452 19.58 10.37 -38.08
C ASN A 452 18.49 10.98 -37.19
N TYR A 453 17.26 10.49 -37.29
CA TYR A 453 16.17 10.84 -36.37
C TYR A 453 16.25 10.09 -35.03
N LYS A 454 17.02 8.98 -34.96
CA LYS A 454 17.32 8.25 -33.73
C LYS A 454 18.33 9.00 -32.85
N GLU A 455 19.03 9.99 -33.42
CA GLU A 455 19.85 10.94 -32.68
C GLU A 455 19.00 11.57 -31.58
N ASN A 456 19.33 11.28 -30.33
CA ASN A 456 18.60 11.79 -29.18
C ASN A 456 18.93 13.26 -28.89
N SER A 457 18.53 14.13 -29.82
CA SER A 457 18.69 15.56 -29.75
C SER A 457 17.41 16.25 -30.21
N ILE A 458 17.31 17.55 -29.95
CA ILE A 458 16.23 18.37 -30.50
C ILE A 458 16.26 18.36 -32.04
N GLU A 459 17.42 18.11 -32.67
CA GLU A 459 17.54 17.99 -34.12
C GLU A 459 17.07 16.63 -34.65
N GLY A 460 17.33 15.52 -33.95
CA GLY A 460 16.73 14.23 -34.27
C GLY A 460 15.21 14.22 -34.08
N LEU A 461 14.71 14.84 -33.00
CA LEU A 461 13.26 15.03 -32.78
C LEU A 461 12.62 15.89 -33.88
N LYS A 462 13.32 16.92 -34.41
CA LYS A 462 12.85 17.64 -35.61
C LYS A 462 12.82 16.74 -36.84
N ARG A 463 13.77 15.83 -37.03
CA ARG A 463 13.86 14.92 -38.19
C ARG A 463 12.76 13.86 -38.24
N LEU A 464 12.03 13.64 -37.16
CA LEU A 464 10.73 12.93 -37.18
C LEU A 464 9.67 13.67 -38.01
N THR A 465 9.88 14.96 -38.26
CA THR A 465 9.13 15.78 -39.19
C THR A 465 9.87 15.90 -40.52
N PHE A 466 9.13 15.86 -41.63
CA PHE A 466 9.64 16.12 -42.97
C PHE A 466 9.80 17.62 -43.21
N HIS A 467 11.01 18.05 -43.59
CA HIS A 467 11.38 19.45 -43.88
C HIS A 467 11.81 19.66 -45.35
N GLY A 468 11.67 18.65 -46.20
CA GLY A 468 11.94 18.75 -47.65
C GLY A 468 10.82 19.44 -48.41
N ASP A 469 10.86 19.36 -49.75
CA ASP A 469 9.80 19.90 -50.61
C ASP A 469 8.69 18.85 -50.85
N PRO A 470 7.44 19.08 -50.40
CA PRO A 470 6.31 18.18 -50.67
C PRO A 470 6.00 18.00 -52.17
N LEU A 471 6.50 18.87 -53.05
CA LEU A 471 6.37 18.72 -54.50
C LEU A 471 7.25 17.59 -55.08
N LEU A 472 8.16 17.02 -54.29
CA LEU A 472 9.09 15.96 -54.70
C LEU A 472 8.71 14.56 -54.17
N PHE A 473 7.51 14.39 -53.61
CA PHE A 473 7.03 13.07 -53.16
C PHE A 473 6.86 12.07 -54.32
N ASP A 474 7.29 10.82 -54.11
CA ASP A 474 7.10 9.69 -55.04
C ASP A 474 5.61 9.34 -55.22
N ALA A 475 4.85 9.49 -54.13
CA ALA A 475 3.43 9.22 -54.06
C ALA A 475 2.79 10.07 -52.95
N GLN A 476 1.54 10.51 -53.16
CA GLN A 476 0.73 11.18 -52.15
C GLN A 476 -0.74 10.76 -52.29
N THR A 477 -1.48 10.73 -51.19
CA THR A 477 -2.94 10.66 -51.19
C THR A 477 -3.57 12.05 -51.32
N GLU A 478 -4.82 12.10 -51.76
CA GLU A 478 -5.70 13.22 -51.45
C GLU A 478 -5.98 13.30 -49.93
N VAL A 479 -6.66 14.36 -49.50
CA VAL A 479 -7.05 14.56 -48.09
C VAL A 479 -8.12 13.55 -47.69
N LEU A 480 -7.75 12.52 -46.92
CA LEU A 480 -8.65 11.45 -46.49
C LEU A 480 -9.48 11.93 -45.29
N TYR A 481 -10.80 11.97 -45.46
CA TYR A 481 -11.72 12.34 -44.38
C TYR A 481 -11.88 11.20 -43.35
N ASN A 482 -11.72 11.54 -42.07
CA ASN A 482 -11.94 10.66 -40.93
C ASN A 482 -13.30 10.99 -40.26
N PRO A 483 -14.41 10.30 -40.60
CA PRO A 483 -15.72 10.57 -39.99
C PRO A 483 -15.74 10.37 -38.47
N ASN A 484 -14.80 9.58 -37.93
CA ASN A 484 -14.66 9.32 -36.50
C ASN A 484 -13.70 10.30 -35.80
N GLY A 485 -12.99 11.16 -36.54
CA GLY A 485 -11.91 12.02 -36.05
C GLY A 485 -12.34 13.23 -35.21
N THR A 486 -13.57 13.25 -34.71
CA THR A 486 -14.21 14.40 -34.05
C THR A 486 -14.07 14.38 -32.52
N TYR A 487 -13.34 13.42 -31.94
CA TYR A 487 -13.22 13.32 -30.49
C TYR A 487 -12.25 14.34 -29.89
N ILE A 488 -12.79 15.30 -29.13
CA ILE A 488 -12.02 16.14 -28.21
C ILE A 488 -11.97 15.44 -26.84
N ALA A 489 -10.79 15.10 -26.35
CA ALA A 489 -10.60 14.48 -25.03
C ALA A 489 -10.95 15.46 -23.89
N PRO A 490 -11.51 15.00 -22.76
CA PRO A 490 -11.58 15.82 -21.54
C PRO A 490 -10.17 16.09 -20.98
N PRO A 491 -9.99 17.10 -20.09
CA PRO A 491 -8.68 17.41 -19.53
C PRO A 491 -8.12 16.20 -18.81
N TYR A 492 -7.03 15.62 -19.32
CA TYR A 492 -6.29 14.56 -18.64
C TYR A 492 -5.01 15.11 -18.01
N VAL A 493 -4.55 14.43 -16.96
CA VAL A 493 -3.32 14.79 -16.26
C VAL A 493 -2.14 14.59 -17.20
N TRP A 494 -1.41 15.67 -17.45
CA TRP A 494 -0.17 15.69 -18.21
C TRP A 494 1.04 15.44 -17.32
N LYS A 495 1.04 16.00 -16.10
CA LYS A 495 2.05 15.76 -15.07
C LYS A 495 1.40 15.76 -13.68
N ALA A 496 1.87 14.86 -12.81
CA ALA A 496 1.53 14.84 -11.39
C ALA A 496 2.79 14.86 -10.53
N THR A 497 2.65 15.27 -9.28
CA THR A 497 3.63 15.08 -8.21
C THR A 497 2.84 14.88 -6.91
N PRO A 498 2.97 13.75 -6.18
CA PRO A 498 3.69 12.51 -6.54
C PRO A 498 3.24 11.90 -7.88
N SER A 499 3.95 10.88 -8.39
CA SER A 499 3.53 10.20 -9.63
C SER A 499 2.20 9.47 -9.43
N LEU A 500 1.34 9.45 -10.46
CA LEU A 500 0.08 8.67 -10.43
C LEU A 500 0.32 7.15 -10.37
N THR A 501 1.56 6.69 -10.61
CA THR A 501 1.98 5.29 -10.42
C THR A 501 2.46 4.98 -9.00
N SER A 502 2.83 5.99 -8.20
CA SER A 502 3.39 5.81 -6.86
C SER A 502 2.34 5.43 -5.81
N ASN A 503 2.73 4.59 -4.84
CA ASN A 503 1.98 4.44 -3.60
C ASN A 503 2.28 5.64 -2.69
N ILE A 504 1.27 6.42 -2.28
CA ILE A 504 1.48 7.52 -1.32
C ILE A 504 1.49 7.01 0.12
N ALA A 505 2.46 7.45 0.92
CA ALA A 505 2.67 6.92 2.27
C ALA A 505 1.57 7.34 3.26
N VAL A 506 0.93 6.37 3.92
CA VAL A 506 0.02 6.63 5.04
C VAL A 506 0.77 7.28 6.22
N GLY A 507 0.16 8.28 6.86
CA GLY A 507 0.75 8.99 8.00
C GLY A 507 1.69 10.15 7.64
N LYS A 508 1.82 10.49 6.35
CA LYS A 508 2.39 11.77 5.88
C LYS A 508 1.31 12.61 5.18
N THR A 509 1.48 13.93 5.21
CA THR A 509 0.81 14.84 4.28
C THR A 509 1.62 14.90 2.99
N HIS A 510 0.98 14.77 1.84
CA HIS A 510 1.58 14.83 0.51
C HIS A 510 1.13 16.11 -0.19
N HIS A 511 2.08 16.88 -0.72
CA HIS A 511 1.74 17.99 -1.59
C HIS A 511 1.43 17.45 -2.98
N VAL A 512 0.15 17.44 -3.35
CA VAL A 512 -0.33 16.96 -4.65
C VAL A 512 -0.39 18.14 -5.61
N GLN A 513 0.47 18.16 -6.63
CA GLN A 513 0.39 19.07 -7.77
C GLN A 513 -0.01 18.28 -9.03
N VAL A 514 -0.95 18.82 -9.81
CA VAL A 514 -1.48 18.19 -11.02
C VAL A 514 -1.64 19.22 -12.13
N THR A 515 -0.89 19.03 -13.22
CA THR A 515 -0.98 19.84 -14.45
C THR A 515 -1.75 19.06 -15.51
N TYR A 516 -2.71 19.71 -16.16
CA TYR A 516 -3.54 19.15 -17.24
C TYR A 516 -3.00 19.46 -18.64
N HIS A 517 -3.39 18.66 -19.63
CA HIS A 517 -2.93 18.80 -21.02
C HIS A 517 -3.50 20.02 -21.78
N GLU A 518 -4.59 20.61 -21.26
CA GLU A 518 -5.24 21.81 -21.78
C GLU A 518 -5.44 22.80 -20.62
N ASP A 519 -5.56 24.09 -20.92
CA ASP A 519 -5.94 25.08 -19.92
C ASP A 519 -7.37 24.83 -19.42
N LEU A 520 -7.59 25.12 -18.14
CA LEU A 520 -8.89 25.03 -17.49
C LEU A 520 -9.54 26.41 -17.38
N LYS A 521 -10.86 26.43 -17.24
CA LYS A 521 -11.65 27.62 -16.89
C LYS A 521 -12.73 27.27 -15.87
N LEU A 522 -13.15 28.25 -15.09
CA LEU A 522 -14.27 28.10 -14.17
C LEU A 522 -15.56 27.71 -14.92
N GLU A 523 -16.27 26.73 -14.37
CA GLU A 523 -17.65 26.41 -14.75
C GLU A 523 -18.59 27.51 -14.22
N GLU A 524 -19.60 27.88 -15.00
CA GLU A 524 -20.43 29.06 -14.71
C GLU A 524 -21.20 28.91 -13.38
N GLY A 525 -20.90 29.79 -12.42
CA GLY A 525 -21.48 29.75 -11.07
C GLY A 525 -20.88 28.71 -10.13
N ALA A 526 -19.82 28.00 -10.54
CA ALA A 526 -19.09 27.05 -9.69
C ALA A 526 -17.93 27.71 -8.92
N VAL A 527 -17.30 26.94 -8.03
CA VAL A 527 -16.07 27.30 -7.32
C VAL A 527 -15.06 26.18 -7.56
N ALA A 528 -13.83 26.54 -7.95
CA ALA A 528 -12.75 25.58 -8.14
C ALA A 528 -12.40 24.86 -6.84
N GLY A 529 -12.17 23.56 -6.90
CA GLY A 529 -11.82 22.73 -5.76
C GLY A 529 -11.47 21.30 -6.16
N VAL A 530 -11.22 20.46 -5.16
CA VAL A 530 -11.03 19.02 -5.34
C VAL A 530 -11.97 18.25 -4.42
N LYS A 531 -12.52 17.16 -4.94
CA LYS A 531 -13.36 16.20 -4.23
C LYS A 531 -12.62 14.87 -4.15
N VAL A 532 -12.47 14.34 -2.95
CA VAL A 532 -11.93 13.00 -2.69
C VAL A 532 -13.07 12.00 -2.46
N ASP A 533 -12.95 10.81 -3.03
CA ASP A 533 -13.77 9.61 -2.81
C ASP A 533 -12.85 8.41 -2.58
N VAL A 534 -13.43 7.27 -2.19
CA VAL A 534 -12.73 5.99 -1.98
C VAL A 534 -13.42 4.91 -2.82
N LEU A 535 -12.65 4.10 -3.56
CA LEU A 535 -13.20 3.10 -4.48
C LEU A 535 -13.83 1.90 -3.74
N GLU A 536 -13.34 1.57 -2.55
CA GLU A 536 -13.70 0.37 -1.82
C GLU A 536 -14.88 0.54 -0.83
N GLU A 537 -15.93 -0.30 -0.95
CA GLU A 537 -17.03 -0.34 0.03
C GLU A 537 -16.57 -0.93 1.37
N GLY A 538 -16.61 -0.13 2.44
CA GLY A 538 -16.55 -0.61 3.84
C GLY A 538 -15.43 -0.01 4.70
N PHE A 539 -14.50 0.72 4.09
CA PHE A 539 -13.37 1.34 4.77
C PHE A 539 -13.77 2.61 5.54
N THR A 540 -12.97 2.99 6.52
CA THR A 540 -13.09 4.24 7.30
C THR A 540 -12.30 5.40 6.68
N ALA A 541 -11.61 5.14 5.57
CA ALA A 541 -10.66 6.02 4.89
C ALA A 541 -11.19 7.45 4.68
N LEU A 542 -12.36 7.59 4.05
CA LEU A 542 -12.99 8.88 3.75
C LEU A 542 -13.46 9.64 5.01
N GLU A 543 -13.55 8.98 6.16
CA GLU A 543 -13.91 9.62 7.44
C GLU A 543 -12.68 10.06 8.26
N ASN A 544 -11.46 9.73 7.81
CA ASN A 544 -10.19 9.96 8.53
C ASN A 544 -9.07 10.59 7.69
N CYS A 545 -9.19 10.65 6.36
CA CYS A 545 -8.30 11.42 5.50
C CYS A 545 -8.57 12.94 5.58
N ARG A 546 -7.62 13.77 5.13
CA ARG A 546 -7.76 15.23 5.03
C ARG A 546 -7.32 15.72 3.65
N VAL A 547 -8.02 16.72 3.13
CA VAL A 547 -7.60 17.52 1.96
C VAL A 547 -7.59 18.98 2.39
N GLU A 548 -6.47 19.65 2.19
CA GLU A 548 -6.16 20.97 2.73
C GLU A 548 -5.48 21.83 1.63
N ASN A 549 -5.40 23.15 1.81
CA ASN A 549 -4.60 24.07 0.97
C ASN A 549 -4.80 23.99 -0.57
N PHE A 550 -6.03 23.80 -1.06
CA PHE A 550 -6.32 23.79 -2.51
C PHE A 550 -6.04 25.14 -3.18
N THR A 551 -5.37 25.09 -4.33
CA THR A 551 -5.01 26.20 -5.21
C THR A 551 -5.15 25.82 -6.69
N TRP A 552 -5.29 26.83 -7.55
CA TRP A 552 -5.32 26.71 -9.01
C TRP A 552 -4.56 27.92 -9.59
N ASP A 553 -3.74 27.69 -10.61
CA ASP A 553 -2.87 28.70 -11.24
C ASP A 553 -3.61 29.70 -12.15
N GLY A 554 -4.91 29.49 -12.40
CA GLY A 554 -5.70 30.25 -13.38
C GLY A 554 -5.59 29.73 -14.82
N GLY A 555 -4.83 28.65 -15.03
CA GLY A 555 -4.66 27.95 -16.30
C GLY A 555 -4.82 26.45 -16.10
N LYS A 556 -3.73 25.68 -16.19
CA LYS A 556 -3.73 24.21 -16.27
C LYS A 556 -3.29 23.45 -15.03
N THR A 557 -2.84 24.12 -13.96
CA THR A 557 -2.26 23.46 -12.78
C THR A 557 -3.09 23.69 -11.52
N VAL A 558 -3.47 22.61 -10.85
CA VAL A 558 -4.04 22.63 -9.50
C VAL A 558 -3.04 22.04 -8.51
N ALA A 559 -3.08 22.50 -7.25
CA ALA A 559 -2.32 21.87 -6.17
C ALA A 559 -3.11 21.86 -4.86
N PHE A 560 -2.88 20.86 -4.01
CA PHE A 560 -3.49 20.72 -2.69
C PHE A 560 -2.68 19.78 -1.80
N ASP A 561 -2.83 19.90 -0.49
CA ASP A 561 -2.21 18.99 0.47
C ASP A 561 -3.16 17.85 0.83
N PHE A 562 -2.69 16.61 0.82
CA PHE A 562 -3.50 15.43 1.12
C PHE A 562 -2.87 14.55 2.21
N THR A 563 -3.64 14.25 3.26
CA THR A 563 -3.26 13.25 4.27
C THR A 563 -4.17 12.01 4.15
N PRO A 564 -3.65 10.81 3.87
CA PRO A 564 -4.40 9.56 3.96
C PRO A 564 -4.86 9.24 5.40
N SER A 565 -5.88 8.38 5.54
CA SER A 565 -6.28 7.83 6.84
C SER A 565 -5.15 7.03 7.50
N GLU A 566 -4.85 7.31 8.77
CA GLU A 566 -3.85 6.59 9.56
C GLU A 566 -4.33 5.20 10.05
N MET A 567 -5.64 4.94 10.05
CA MET A 567 -6.27 3.73 10.60
C MET A 567 -5.70 2.45 9.97
N TRP A 568 -5.50 1.40 10.77
CA TRP A 568 -4.94 0.14 10.28
C TRP A 568 -5.91 -0.65 9.38
N LEU A 569 -7.20 -0.34 9.44
CA LEU A 569 -8.21 -0.82 8.50
C LEU A 569 -8.05 -0.22 7.09
N ASP A 570 -7.53 1.01 6.99
CA ASP A 570 -7.52 1.82 5.76
C ASP A 570 -6.21 1.72 4.96
N ASP A 571 -5.42 0.68 5.23
CA ASP A 571 -4.19 0.43 4.49
C ASP A 571 -4.46 0.03 3.03
N SER A 572 -3.69 0.62 2.11
CA SER A 572 -3.69 0.30 0.67
C SER A 572 -5.01 0.58 -0.06
N VAL A 573 -5.81 1.49 0.48
CA VAL A 573 -7.05 2.01 -0.08
C VAL A 573 -6.77 2.93 -1.28
N ASN A 574 -7.61 2.86 -2.32
CA ASN A 574 -7.52 3.72 -3.50
C ASN A 574 -8.39 4.97 -3.31
N TYR A 575 -7.73 6.12 -3.17
CA TYR A 575 -8.38 7.43 -3.09
C TYR A 575 -8.51 7.98 -4.51
N GLN A 576 -9.75 8.28 -4.92
CA GLN A 576 -10.05 8.91 -6.20
C GLN A 576 -10.25 10.42 -5.99
N PHE A 577 -9.60 11.23 -6.82
CA PHE A 577 -9.66 12.69 -6.80
C PHE A 577 -10.35 13.19 -8.06
N GLU A 578 -11.34 14.06 -7.89
CA GLU A 578 -12.04 14.76 -8.97
C GLU A 578 -11.84 16.27 -8.78
N VAL A 579 -11.30 16.96 -9.78
CA VAL A 579 -11.25 18.43 -9.80
C VAL A 579 -12.64 18.95 -10.15
N THR A 580 -13.19 19.81 -9.29
CA THR A 580 -14.57 20.30 -9.36
C THR A 580 -14.63 21.79 -9.67
N GLY A 581 -15.66 22.22 -10.40
CA GLY A 581 -15.89 23.63 -10.74
C GLY A 581 -14.96 24.19 -11.81
N LEU A 582 -14.13 23.34 -12.43
CA LEU A 582 -13.31 23.65 -13.60
C LEU A 582 -13.73 22.74 -14.77
N VAL A 583 -13.60 23.27 -15.99
CA VAL A 583 -13.75 22.53 -17.26
C VAL A 583 -12.63 22.91 -18.23
N GLY A 584 -12.32 22.03 -19.18
CA GLY A 584 -11.35 22.32 -20.24
C GLY A 584 -11.76 23.51 -21.10
N VAL A 585 -10.78 24.34 -21.50
CA VAL A 585 -10.99 25.48 -22.39
C VAL A 585 -11.47 25.01 -23.76
N ASP A 586 -10.79 24.04 -24.36
CA ASP A 586 -11.09 23.50 -25.70
C ASP A 586 -12.09 22.34 -25.64
N SER A 587 -12.00 21.47 -24.62
CA SER A 587 -12.85 20.27 -24.54
C SER A 587 -14.24 20.49 -23.94
N ARG A 588 -14.43 21.58 -23.19
CA ARG A 588 -15.64 21.89 -22.40
C ARG A 588 -16.10 20.78 -21.44
N LYS A 589 -15.20 19.86 -21.07
CA LYS A 589 -15.51 18.73 -20.18
C LYS A 589 -14.84 18.94 -18.83
N SER A 590 -15.45 18.42 -17.77
CA SER A 590 -14.80 18.33 -16.46
C SER A 590 -13.48 17.53 -16.59
N PRO A 591 -12.40 17.93 -15.91
CA PRO A 591 -11.18 17.16 -15.84
C PRO A 591 -11.41 15.70 -15.47
N LYS A 592 -10.67 14.80 -16.12
CA LYS A 592 -10.59 13.41 -15.66
C LYS A 592 -10.07 13.39 -14.23
N GLY A 593 -10.78 12.66 -13.38
CA GLY A 593 -10.27 12.30 -12.08
C GLY A 593 -9.04 11.40 -12.19
N PHE A 594 -8.19 11.48 -11.19
CA PHE A 594 -7.01 10.63 -11.01
C PHE A 594 -7.13 9.91 -9.66
N SER A 595 -6.18 9.04 -9.34
CA SER A 595 -6.21 8.28 -8.09
C SER A 595 -4.82 8.05 -7.54
N TYR A 596 -4.69 8.07 -6.22
CA TYR A 596 -3.52 7.56 -5.52
C TYR A 596 -3.94 6.40 -4.62
N LYS A 597 -3.13 5.35 -4.62
CA LYS A 597 -3.24 4.27 -3.64
C LYS A 597 -2.43 4.67 -2.41
N ALA A 598 -3.09 4.83 -1.26
CA ALA A 598 -2.37 5.17 -0.04
C ALA A 598 -2.09 3.92 0.79
N ALA A 599 -0.83 3.63 1.05
CA ALA A 599 -0.40 2.45 1.79
C ALA A 599 0.62 2.82 2.88
N ALA A 600 0.63 2.06 3.98
CA ALA A 600 1.90 1.81 4.63
C ALA A 600 2.76 1.03 3.62
N LYS A 601 3.96 1.53 3.37
CA LYS A 601 4.80 1.13 2.25
C LYS A 601 4.90 -0.40 2.09
N ARG A 602 4.46 -0.89 0.92
CA ARG A 602 4.71 -2.28 0.48
C ARG A 602 6.05 -2.31 -0.26
N LYS A 603 6.80 -3.39 -0.10
CA LYS A 603 8.17 -3.48 -0.61
C LYS A 603 8.31 -4.22 -1.94
N VAL A 604 9.51 -4.05 -2.46
CA VAL A 604 10.04 -4.34 -3.79
C VAL A 604 11.10 -5.47 -3.71
N CYS A 605 11.62 -6.01 -4.83
CA CYS A 605 12.78 -6.93 -4.82
C CYS A 605 14.09 -6.17 -4.50
N ALA A 606 14.14 -5.52 -3.33
CA ALA A 606 15.31 -4.79 -2.83
C ALA A 606 15.51 -5.03 -1.32
N PHE A 607 16.60 -5.70 -1.00
CA PHE A 607 17.31 -5.78 0.28
C PHE A 607 16.72 -4.98 1.47
N ARG A 608 15.95 -5.66 2.34
CA ARG A 608 15.71 -5.41 3.80
C ARG A 608 14.46 -6.15 4.27
N SER A 609 14.47 -6.64 5.52
CA SER A 609 13.44 -7.45 6.22
C SER A 609 12.07 -6.79 6.49
N ALA A 610 11.47 -6.14 5.50
CA ALA A 610 10.06 -5.71 5.52
C ALA A 610 9.36 -5.96 4.17
N GLY A 611 9.76 -7.02 3.46
CA GLY A 611 9.05 -7.52 2.28
C GLY A 611 7.77 -8.21 2.72
N TYR A 612 6.72 -7.42 2.91
CA TYR A 612 5.40 -7.91 3.31
C TYR A 612 4.46 -7.99 2.10
N TYR A 613 4.01 -9.20 1.76
CA TYR A 613 2.79 -9.41 0.97
C TYR A 613 1.59 -9.51 1.92
N TRP A 614 0.55 -8.69 1.71
CA TRP A 614 -0.51 -8.49 2.70
C TRP A 614 -1.83 -9.14 2.28
N ASN A 615 -2.46 -9.88 3.21
CA ASN A 615 -3.87 -10.27 3.12
C ASN A 615 -4.62 -10.08 4.47
N ILE A 616 -4.07 -9.18 5.29
CA ILE A 616 -4.59 -8.74 6.59
C ILE A 616 -5.19 -7.34 6.39
N PHE A 617 -6.38 -7.08 6.96
CA PHE A 617 -6.87 -5.72 7.18
C PHE A 617 -6.15 -5.09 8.40
N GLY A 618 -4.83 -4.91 8.34
CA GLY A 618 -4.03 -4.44 9.48
C GLY A 618 -2.54 -4.73 9.38
N ARG A 619 -1.75 -4.01 10.18
CA ARG A 619 -0.28 -3.93 10.09
C ARG A 619 0.42 -4.96 10.99
N PRO A 620 1.03 -6.03 10.46
CA PRO A 620 2.10 -6.70 11.20
C PRO A 620 3.17 -5.65 11.52
N GLN A 621 3.53 -5.55 12.79
CA GLN A 621 4.70 -4.83 13.24
C GLN A 621 5.57 -5.85 13.95
N LEU A 622 6.75 -6.16 13.39
CA LEU A 622 7.84 -6.67 14.19
C LEU A 622 8.03 -5.69 15.36
N LEU A 623 8.09 -6.18 16.59
CA LEU A 623 8.27 -5.32 17.78
C LEU A 623 9.61 -4.57 17.76
N GLU A 624 10.50 -5.00 16.86
CA GLU A 624 11.81 -4.47 16.56
C GLU A 624 11.77 -3.89 15.13
N ASN A 625 12.12 -2.61 14.95
CA ASN A 625 12.16 -1.98 13.61
C ASN A 625 13.29 -2.52 12.70
N SER A 626 14.11 -3.44 13.22
CA SER A 626 14.99 -4.32 12.45
C SER A 626 15.58 -5.38 13.39
N ASP A 627 15.28 -6.66 13.19
CA ASP A 627 16.10 -7.76 13.70
C ASP A 627 16.38 -8.80 12.60
N LEU A 628 17.54 -9.46 12.71
CA LEU A 628 18.05 -10.50 11.82
C LEU A 628 18.96 -11.46 12.63
N SER A 629 18.33 -12.31 13.44
CA SER A 629 18.94 -13.40 14.21
C SER A 629 19.15 -14.68 13.37
N GLN A 630 19.87 -14.53 12.26
CA GLN A 630 20.39 -15.64 11.45
C GLN A 630 21.67 -16.22 12.07
N LYS A 631 21.93 -17.54 12.11
CA LYS A 631 21.12 -18.76 11.89
C LYS A 631 21.72 -19.91 12.75
N ASP A 632 21.02 -21.03 12.85
CA ASP A 632 21.46 -22.37 12.40
C ASP A 632 21.10 -23.55 13.36
N PHE A 633 20.79 -24.72 12.80
CA PHE A 633 20.07 -25.83 13.43
C PHE A 633 20.70 -27.23 13.21
N GLN A 634 21.89 -27.33 12.59
CA GLN A 634 22.38 -28.45 11.77
C GLN A 634 22.31 -29.92 12.28
N ASN A 635 21.99 -30.23 13.54
CA ASN A 635 22.28 -31.53 14.18
C ASN A 635 21.07 -32.37 14.65
N TRP A 636 19.82 -32.07 14.26
CA TRP A 636 18.63 -32.74 14.81
C TRP A 636 17.97 -33.77 13.87
N LYS A 637 17.74 -34.98 14.40
CA LYS A 637 16.97 -36.10 13.83
C LYS A 637 16.13 -36.78 14.93
N ALA A 638 15.23 -37.68 14.57
CA ALA A 638 14.48 -38.51 15.52
C ALA A 638 14.56 -40.00 15.14
N GLU A 639 13.92 -40.87 15.94
CA GLU A 639 14.17 -42.32 15.95
C GLU A 639 13.17 -43.14 15.11
N GLY A 640 12.58 -42.51 14.09
CA GLY A 640 11.96 -43.20 12.95
C GLY A 640 12.51 -42.71 11.60
N GLY A 641 13.58 -41.91 11.63
CA GLY A 641 13.71 -40.77 10.73
C GLY A 641 13.31 -39.47 11.46
N ASP A 642 13.37 -38.35 10.74
CA ASP A 642 13.57 -37.00 11.30
C ASP A 642 12.46 -36.42 12.21
N VAL A 643 12.74 -35.24 12.79
CA VAL A 643 12.03 -34.60 13.92
C VAL A 643 10.51 -34.49 13.77
N THR A 644 9.76 -34.67 14.86
CA THR A 644 8.28 -34.63 14.85
C THR A 644 7.68 -33.23 15.01
N LEU A 645 6.53 -32.99 14.36
CA LEU A 645 5.93 -31.64 14.24
C LEU A 645 5.49 -30.99 15.56
N GLY A 646 5.19 -31.77 16.61
CA GLY A 646 4.91 -31.23 17.94
C GLY A 646 6.11 -30.50 18.57
N MET A 647 7.31 -30.78 18.07
CA MET A 647 8.59 -30.19 18.49
C MET A 647 9.05 -29.09 17.50
N MET A 648 8.33 -28.89 16.40
CA MET A 648 8.46 -27.75 15.46
C MET A 648 7.46 -26.63 15.78
N SER A 649 6.75 -26.68 16.92
CA SER A 649 5.40 -26.12 17.12
C SER A 649 5.26 -24.59 17.29
N GLY A 650 6.17 -23.81 16.70
CA GLY A 650 5.97 -22.39 16.33
C GLY A 650 5.60 -22.23 14.84
N LEU A 651 4.79 -23.15 14.30
CA LEU A 651 4.70 -23.45 12.86
C LEU A 651 4.10 -22.36 11.95
N THR A 652 4.92 -21.88 11.01
CA THR A 652 4.62 -21.76 9.56
C THR A 652 3.51 -20.79 9.09
N LEU A 653 3.92 -19.78 8.33
CA LEU A 653 3.10 -18.71 7.75
C LEU A 653 2.31 -19.09 6.47
N VAL A 654 1.29 -19.93 6.58
CA VAL A 654 0.23 -20.01 5.55
C VAL A 654 -1.17 -20.05 6.18
N ALA A 655 -1.77 -18.88 6.40
CA ALA A 655 -3.20 -18.81 6.71
C ALA A 655 -4.05 -19.18 5.49
N SER A 656 -4.30 -20.48 5.33
CA SER A 656 -5.31 -20.97 4.39
C SER A 656 -6.68 -20.41 4.78
N SER A 657 -7.25 -19.59 3.90
CA SER A 657 -8.58 -18.98 4.10
C SER A 657 -9.60 -20.06 4.47
N PRO A 658 -10.33 -19.93 5.58
CA PRO A 658 -11.24 -20.97 6.03
C PRO A 658 -12.27 -21.26 4.94
N ALA A 659 -12.45 -22.55 4.64
CA ALA A 659 -13.46 -22.98 3.69
C ALA A 659 -14.84 -22.47 4.17
N HIS A 660 -15.76 -22.23 3.23
CA HIS A 660 -17.07 -21.59 3.50
C HIS A 660 -18.03 -22.41 4.40
N GLY A 661 -17.55 -23.50 5.02
CA GLY A 661 -18.18 -24.21 6.14
C GLY A 661 -17.40 -24.09 7.47
N GLN A 662 -16.06 -23.95 7.43
CA GLN A 662 -15.22 -23.72 8.61
C GLN A 662 -15.54 -22.37 9.27
N THR A 663 -15.87 -21.33 8.49
CA THR A 663 -16.31 -20.03 9.05
C THR A 663 -17.55 -20.14 9.94
N ASP A 664 -18.49 -21.05 9.64
CA ASP A 664 -19.63 -21.31 10.52
C ASP A 664 -19.17 -22.03 11.80
N THR A 665 -18.27 -23.02 11.71
CA THR A 665 -17.65 -23.69 12.87
C THR A 665 -16.96 -22.70 13.80
N MET A 666 -16.10 -21.84 13.25
CA MET A 666 -15.33 -20.84 14.00
C MET A 666 -16.24 -19.88 14.78
N ASN A 667 -17.29 -19.36 14.13
CA ASN A 667 -18.26 -18.48 14.78
C ASN A 667 -19.11 -19.20 15.84
N ASN A 668 -19.38 -20.50 15.68
CA ASN A 668 -20.08 -21.29 16.70
C ASN A 668 -19.18 -21.58 17.91
N MET A 669 -17.87 -21.78 17.72
CA MET A 669 -16.90 -21.94 18.80
C MET A 669 -16.79 -20.64 19.63
N ILE A 670 -16.59 -19.48 18.99
CA ILE A 670 -16.61 -18.16 19.66
C ILE A 670 -17.93 -17.96 20.43
N ALA A 671 -19.06 -18.30 19.81
CA ALA A 671 -20.37 -18.16 20.46
C ALA A 671 -20.63 -19.17 21.60
N GLY A 672 -19.86 -20.25 21.67
CA GLY A 672 -19.81 -21.17 22.81
C GLY A 672 -19.03 -20.55 23.97
N GLU A 673 -17.81 -20.08 23.70
CA GLU A 673 -16.90 -19.47 24.67
C GLU A 673 -17.50 -18.21 25.32
N LEU A 674 -18.08 -17.33 24.51
CA LEU A 674 -18.80 -16.13 24.98
C LEU A 674 -20.18 -16.41 25.61
N GLY A 675 -20.63 -17.68 25.62
CA GLY A 675 -22.00 -18.08 25.94
C GLY A 675 -23.10 -17.44 25.06
N SER A 676 -22.71 -16.66 24.04
CA SER A 676 -23.56 -15.79 23.25
C SER A 676 -22.87 -15.39 21.94
N ALA A 677 -23.65 -15.10 20.89
CA ALA A 677 -23.05 -14.68 19.62
C ALA A 677 -22.46 -13.25 19.70
N PRO A 678 -21.25 -13.02 19.17
CA PRO A 678 -20.60 -11.69 19.19
C PRO A 678 -21.40 -10.65 18.38
N LEU A 679 -21.18 -9.36 18.68
CA LEU A 679 -21.81 -8.25 17.96
C LEU A 679 -21.37 -8.21 16.49
N LYS A 680 -20.08 -8.49 16.27
CA LYS A 680 -19.43 -8.73 14.97
C LYS A 680 -18.17 -9.53 15.22
N SER A 681 -17.89 -10.49 14.35
CA SER A 681 -16.58 -11.12 14.21
C SER A 681 -16.03 -10.83 12.82
N GLU A 682 -14.71 -10.71 12.69
CA GLU A 682 -13.99 -10.88 11.42
C GLU A 682 -12.89 -11.92 11.62
N THR A 683 -12.65 -12.74 10.60
CA THR A 683 -11.51 -13.66 10.53
C THR A 683 -10.49 -13.06 9.58
N TYR A 684 -9.22 -13.05 10.00
CA TYR A 684 -8.13 -12.43 9.25
C TYR A 684 -7.16 -13.52 8.77
N ASN A 685 -6.53 -13.32 7.62
CA ASN A 685 -5.51 -14.23 7.08
C ASN A 685 -4.13 -13.58 7.21
N ILE A 686 -3.15 -14.29 7.76
CA ILE A 686 -1.73 -13.88 7.71
C ILE A 686 -0.97 -14.76 6.72
N GLY A 687 -0.28 -14.13 5.78
CA GLY A 687 0.97 -14.64 5.21
C GLY A 687 1.98 -13.50 5.31
N LEU A 688 3.24 -13.81 5.59
CA LEU A 688 4.33 -12.83 5.62
C LEU A 688 5.50 -13.44 4.84
N LEU A 689 5.60 -13.05 3.57
CA LEU A 689 6.54 -13.64 2.61
C LEU A 689 7.33 -12.55 1.90
N THR A 690 8.66 -12.67 1.88
CA THR A 690 9.56 -11.92 1.01
C THR A 690 10.06 -12.88 -0.07
N CYS A 691 9.86 -12.57 -1.36
CA CYS A 691 10.32 -13.42 -2.47
C CYS A 691 9.88 -14.91 -2.38
N ASN A 692 8.70 -15.16 -1.80
CA ASN A 692 8.15 -16.49 -1.43
C ASN A 692 8.82 -17.23 -0.25
N HIS A 693 9.84 -16.65 0.40
CA HIS A 693 10.42 -17.19 1.64
C HIS A 693 9.62 -16.74 2.88
N ASN A 694 9.50 -17.60 3.89
CA ASN A 694 8.91 -17.25 5.19
C ASN A 694 9.83 -16.25 5.91
N ILE A 695 9.35 -15.05 6.22
CA ILE A 695 10.18 -14.08 6.95
C ILE A 695 10.27 -14.35 8.47
N LEU A 696 9.52 -15.33 8.97
CA LEU A 696 9.55 -15.75 10.36
C LEU A 696 10.01 -17.20 10.50
N GLN A 697 10.81 -17.45 11.53
CA GLN A 697 11.31 -18.76 11.92
C GLN A 697 10.52 -19.31 13.14
N VAL A 698 10.86 -20.53 13.55
CA VAL A 698 10.21 -21.21 14.69
C VAL A 698 10.77 -20.64 16.01
N GLY A 699 10.04 -19.68 16.58
CA GLY A 699 10.39 -19.01 17.84
C GLY A 699 9.98 -17.53 17.88
N ASP A 700 9.78 -16.94 16.70
CA ASP A 700 9.57 -15.51 16.51
C ASP A 700 8.27 -15.00 17.15
N SER A 701 8.31 -13.78 17.71
CA SER A 701 7.15 -13.11 18.31
C SER A 701 6.74 -11.89 17.49
N VAL A 702 5.53 -11.89 16.94
CA VAL A 702 5.02 -10.79 16.08
C VAL A 702 3.78 -10.13 16.67
N ARG A 703 3.80 -8.78 16.70
CA ARG A 703 2.67 -7.94 17.08
C ARG A 703 1.81 -7.65 15.86
N LEU A 704 0.53 -7.98 15.94
CA LEU A 704 -0.41 -7.84 14.83
C LEU A 704 -1.35 -6.67 15.11
N SER A 705 -1.15 -5.57 14.40
CA SER A 705 -1.85 -4.29 14.57
C SER A 705 -3.07 -4.25 13.62
N LEU A 706 -4.11 -5.01 13.96
CA LEU A 706 -5.32 -5.25 13.17
C LEU A 706 -6.25 -4.03 13.08
N GLY A 707 -6.88 -3.82 11.94
CA GLY A 707 -8.06 -2.97 11.82
C GLY A 707 -9.26 -3.54 12.61
N PHE A 708 -10.18 -2.68 13.01
CA PHE A 708 -11.37 -3.10 13.77
C PHE A 708 -12.33 -3.96 12.92
N PRO A 709 -13.10 -4.88 13.54
CA PRO A 709 -14.21 -5.55 12.87
C PRO A 709 -15.17 -4.56 12.20
N LEU A 710 -15.56 -4.84 10.94
CA LEU A 710 -16.23 -3.88 10.06
C LEU A 710 -17.41 -3.14 10.71
N GLY A 711 -17.26 -1.81 10.82
CA GLY A 711 -18.27 -0.89 11.36
C GLY A 711 -18.19 -0.64 12.86
N TYR A 712 -17.04 -0.92 13.48
CA TYR A 712 -16.68 -0.55 14.86
C TYR A 712 -15.33 0.18 14.89
N GLY A 713 -15.03 0.88 15.99
CA GLY A 713 -13.77 1.56 16.25
C GLY A 713 -13.39 1.58 17.74
N PRO A 714 -12.38 2.38 18.15
CA PRO A 714 -11.88 2.37 19.54
C PRO A 714 -12.82 3.07 20.53
N ASN A 715 -13.78 3.86 20.02
CA ASN A 715 -14.64 4.75 20.82
C ASN A 715 -16.13 4.33 20.83
N ASP A 716 -16.45 3.08 20.47
CA ASP A 716 -17.85 2.60 20.46
C ASP A 716 -18.38 2.30 21.88
N GLU A 717 -19.33 3.11 22.36
CA GLU A 717 -19.98 2.93 23.67
C GLU A 717 -20.55 1.51 23.86
N GLY A 718 -20.06 0.81 24.89
CA GLY A 718 -20.57 -0.52 25.25
C GLY A 718 -20.05 -1.66 24.38
N VAL A 719 -18.89 -1.48 23.74
CA VAL A 719 -18.21 -2.51 22.94
C VAL A 719 -16.79 -2.71 23.46
N THR A 720 -16.35 -3.96 23.55
CA THR A 720 -14.94 -4.32 23.72
C THR A 720 -14.55 -5.41 22.70
N PHE A 721 -13.27 -5.70 22.56
CA PHE A 721 -12.72 -6.58 21.53
C PHE A 721 -11.93 -7.72 22.16
N LYS A 722 -12.31 -8.96 21.83
CA LYS A 722 -11.59 -10.19 22.19
C LYS A 722 -11.03 -10.83 20.91
N ALA A 723 -9.84 -11.41 21.00
CA ALA A 723 -9.20 -12.12 19.89
C ALA A 723 -9.09 -13.61 20.21
N TYR A 724 -9.24 -14.44 19.19
CA TYR A 724 -9.36 -15.90 19.33
C TYR A 724 -8.53 -16.64 18.30
N HIS A 725 -7.78 -17.67 18.72
CA HIS A 725 -6.93 -18.53 17.90
C HIS A 725 -7.53 -19.95 17.78
N PHE A 726 -7.45 -20.58 16.61
CA PHE A 726 -8.24 -21.78 16.24
C PHE A 726 -7.38 -23.02 15.95
N LYS A 727 -6.95 -23.71 17.02
CA LYS A 727 -6.10 -24.91 16.98
C LYS A 727 -6.52 -25.91 15.90
N ARG A 728 -5.54 -26.36 15.12
CA ARG A 728 -5.70 -27.37 14.07
C ARG A 728 -5.04 -28.70 14.43
N ASP A 729 -5.49 -29.78 13.80
CA ASP A 729 -4.82 -31.08 13.80
C ASP A 729 -3.79 -31.20 12.64
N GLU A 730 -3.13 -32.36 12.57
CA GLU A 730 -2.16 -32.73 11.52
C GLU A 730 -2.77 -32.75 10.10
N TYR A 731 -4.10 -32.81 9.97
CA TYR A 731 -4.83 -32.77 8.71
C TYR A 731 -5.34 -31.36 8.35
N GLY A 732 -5.11 -30.38 9.22
CA GLY A 732 -5.48 -28.97 9.04
C GLY A 732 -6.94 -28.62 9.39
N GLU A 733 -7.69 -29.53 10.00
CA GLU A 733 -9.06 -29.25 10.46
C GLU A 733 -9.08 -28.59 11.85
N ILE A 734 -10.09 -27.77 12.11
CA ILE A 734 -10.17 -26.95 13.33
C ILE A 734 -10.74 -27.79 14.48
N ILE A 735 -9.88 -28.11 15.45
CA ILE A 735 -10.17 -28.97 16.61
C ILE A 735 -10.42 -28.19 17.91
N GLY A 736 -10.00 -26.93 18.01
CA GLY A 736 -10.08 -26.16 19.25
C GLY A 736 -10.10 -24.65 19.09
N LEU A 737 -10.25 -23.97 20.23
CA LEU A 737 -10.30 -22.52 20.39
C LEU A 737 -9.48 -22.13 21.63
N GLU A 738 -8.82 -20.98 21.60
CA GLU A 738 -8.37 -20.27 22.80
C GLU A 738 -8.49 -18.76 22.61
N GLU A 739 -8.67 -18.03 23.71
CA GLU A 739 -8.62 -16.56 23.70
C GLU A 739 -7.16 -16.10 23.80
N ILE A 740 -6.79 -15.10 22.99
CA ILE A 740 -5.43 -14.54 22.92
C ILE A 740 -5.45 -13.04 23.27
N PRO A 741 -4.34 -12.47 23.80
CA PRO A 741 -4.28 -11.07 24.22
C PRO A 741 -4.71 -10.10 23.11
N CYS A 742 -5.58 -9.16 23.47
CA CYS A 742 -6.18 -8.17 22.56
C CYS A 742 -6.21 -6.80 23.23
N ILE A 743 -5.42 -5.86 22.70
CA ILE A 743 -5.24 -4.50 23.21
C ILE A 743 -5.92 -3.52 22.25
N VAL A 744 -6.68 -2.57 22.79
CA VAL A 744 -7.41 -1.56 22.01
C VAL A 744 -6.56 -0.30 21.89
N THR A 745 -6.16 0.08 20.69
CA THR A 745 -5.40 1.32 20.41
C THR A 745 -6.25 2.31 19.62
N ARG A 746 -5.82 3.57 19.52
CA ARG A 746 -6.52 4.61 18.74
C ARG A 746 -6.61 4.33 17.23
N TYR A 747 -5.79 3.42 16.68
CA TYR A 747 -5.72 3.14 15.23
C TYR A 747 -6.27 1.76 14.82
N GLY A 748 -6.50 0.89 15.79
CA GLY A 748 -6.81 -0.53 15.60
C GLY A 748 -6.53 -1.35 16.86
N LEU A 749 -6.46 -2.66 16.72
CA LEU A 749 -6.28 -3.63 17.79
C LEU A 749 -4.90 -4.26 17.70
N VAL A 750 -4.16 -4.32 18.80
CA VAL A 750 -2.92 -5.07 18.89
C VAL A 750 -3.22 -6.44 19.48
N ILE A 751 -2.91 -7.51 18.73
CA ILE A 751 -2.95 -8.89 19.24
C ILE A 751 -1.55 -9.50 19.20
N GLN A 752 -1.31 -10.47 20.08
CA GLN A 752 -0.13 -11.33 20.04
C GLN A 752 -0.56 -12.75 19.71
N CYS A 753 0.10 -13.36 18.71
CA CYS A 753 -0.09 -14.74 18.30
C CYS A 753 1.22 -15.51 18.49
N THR A 754 1.12 -16.71 19.06
CA THR A 754 2.24 -17.66 19.24
C THR A 754 2.17 -18.84 18.27
N SER A 755 1.21 -18.82 17.34
CA SER A 755 0.97 -19.88 16.35
C SER A 755 0.12 -19.34 15.20
N PHE A 756 0.23 -19.97 14.01
CA PHE A 756 -0.29 -19.45 12.74
C PHE A 756 -1.53 -20.20 12.23
N SER A 757 -2.38 -20.68 13.14
CA SER A 757 -3.74 -21.09 12.76
C SER A 757 -4.63 -19.86 12.48
N PRO A 758 -5.82 -20.03 11.86
CA PRO A 758 -6.75 -18.93 11.69
C PRO A 758 -7.08 -18.25 13.03
N PHE A 759 -7.32 -16.95 13.01
CA PHE A 759 -7.73 -16.20 14.19
C PHE A 759 -8.85 -15.22 13.83
N ALA A 760 -9.63 -14.84 14.84
CA ALA A 760 -10.73 -13.91 14.67
C ALA A 760 -10.78 -12.89 15.79
N VAL A 761 -11.05 -11.64 15.44
CA VAL A 761 -11.44 -10.61 16.41
C VAL A 761 -12.95 -10.60 16.50
N ALA A 762 -13.47 -10.71 17.72
CA ALA A 762 -14.87 -10.49 18.06
C ALA A 762 -15.04 -9.14 18.76
N ALA A 763 -15.81 -8.24 18.15
CA ALA A 763 -16.48 -7.16 18.87
C ALA A 763 -17.60 -7.78 19.71
N VAL A 764 -17.54 -7.60 21.02
CA VAL A 764 -18.48 -8.17 22.01
C VAL A 764 -19.11 -7.05 22.83
N PRO A 765 -20.29 -7.27 23.45
CA PRO A 765 -20.85 -6.30 24.38
C PRO A 765 -19.89 -6.11 25.55
N ASP A 766 -19.55 -4.86 25.85
CA ASP A 766 -18.99 -4.55 27.16
C ASP A 766 -20.12 -4.65 28.20
N ASN A 767 -19.86 -5.39 29.28
CA ASN A 767 -20.80 -5.57 30.38
C ASN A 767 -20.89 -4.34 31.29
N GLY A 768 -20.08 -3.31 31.05
CA GLY A 768 -20.04 -2.08 31.85
C GLY A 768 -19.25 -2.24 33.15
N ALA A 769 -18.35 -3.23 33.23
CA ALA A 769 -17.31 -3.25 34.23
C ALA A 769 -16.29 -2.16 33.85
N PRO A 770 -15.96 -1.20 34.73
CA PRO A 770 -14.93 -0.21 34.39
C PRO A 770 -13.61 -0.94 34.12
N LYS A 771 -12.87 -0.50 33.09
CA LYS A 771 -11.47 -0.90 32.84
C LYS A 771 -10.58 -0.41 34.00
N THR A 772 -10.58 -1.15 35.11
CA THR A 772 -9.67 -0.95 36.26
C THR A 772 -8.34 -1.65 36.06
N SER A 773 -8.08 -2.14 34.84
CA SER A 773 -6.92 -2.93 34.47
C SER A 773 -6.31 -2.45 33.15
N LYS A 774 -4.97 -2.40 33.10
CA LYS A 774 -4.17 -1.99 31.93
C LYS A 774 -3.43 -3.20 31.37
N SER A 775 -3.43 -3.37 30.05
CA SER A 775 -2.62 -4.36 29.35
C SER A 775 -1.25 -3.77 29.02
N ILE A 776 -0.18 -4.49 29.37
CA ILE A 776 1.22 -4.07 29.18
C ILE A 776 1.91 -5.06 28.26
N ILE A 777 2.65 -4.54 27.27
CA ILE A 777 3.40 -5.30 26.27
C ILE A 777 4.87 -5.41 26.70
N LEU A 778 5.48 -6.57 26.50
CA LEU A 778 6.92 -6.78 26.59
C LEU A 778 7.54 -6.80 25.19
N SER A 779 8.71 -6.18 25.05
CA SER A 779 9.51 -6.16 23.82
C SER A 779 11.00 -6.30 24.18
N ASN A 780 11.79 -6.91 23.31
CA ASN A 780 13.26 -6.87 23.42
C ASN A 780 13.92 -6.92 22.05
N THR A 781 15.17 -6.48 21.95
CA THR A 781 16.01 -6.73 20.77
C THR A 781 16.70 -8.10 20.83
N GLN A 782 17.25 -8.59 19.71
CA GLN A 782 18.34 -9.58 19.73
C GLN A 782 19.39 -9.25 20.80
N GLY A 783 19.86 -10.29 21.50
CA GLY A 783 20.90 -10.19 22.54
C GLY A 783 20.42 -10.44 23.98
N GLY A 784 19.12 -10.67 24.19
CA GLY A 784 18.58 -11.01 25.50
C GLY A 784 17.05 -11.08 25.52
N ARG A 785 16.47 -11.15 26.72
CA ARG A 785 15.06 -11.51 26.96
C ARG A 785 14.47 -10.77 28.15
N ILE A 786 13.16 -10.59 28.16
CA ILE A 786 12.40 -10.23 29.36
C ILE A 786 11.73 -11.48 29.95
N LEU A 787 12.02 -11.77 31.22
CA LEU A 787 11.46 -12.87 31.98
C LEU A 787 10.44 -12.36 33.00
N GLY A 788 9.43 -13.16 33.34
CA GLY A 788 8.37 -12.82 34.29
C GLY A 788 6.96 -12.89 33.70
N ASP A 789 6.83 -12.90 32.38
CA ASP A 789 5.61 -13.38 31.69
C ASP A 789 5.99 -14.28 30.51
N ALA A 790 5.23 -15.36 30.31
CA ALA A 790 5.45 -16.32 29.23
C ALA A 790 4.64 -16.00 27.97
N GLN A 791 3.69 -15.06 28.04
CA GLN A 791 2.81 -14.67 26.92
C GLN A 791 3.20 -13.36 26.25
N GLY A 792 4.26 -12.66 26.72
CA GLY A 792 4.71 -11.37 26.19
C GLY A 792 3.78 -10.18 26.47
N ILE A 793 2.53 -10.42 26.88
CA ILE A 793 1.58 -9.40 27.35
C ILE A 793 1.04 -9.83 28.71
N PHE A 794 0.92 -8.89 29.64
CA PHE A 794 0.28 -9.12 30.94
C PHE A 794 -0.68 -7.99 31.30
N THR A 795 -1.53 -8.23 32.31
CA THR A 795 -2.54 -7.26 32.78
C THR A 795 -2.22 -6.84 34.21
N LEU A 796 -2.26 -5.53 34.49
CA LEU A 796 -2.18 -4.96 35.84
C LEU A 796 -3.53 -4.36 36.23
N GLY A 797 -4.11 -4.80 37.34
CA GLY A 797 -5.23 -4.15 38.00
C GLY A 797 -4.80 -2.92 38.83
N GLN A 798 -5.77 -2.07 39.19
CA GLN A 798 -5.52 -0.87 40.00
C GLN A 798 -4.77 -1.18 41.30
N GLY A 799 -3.60 -0.56 41.48
CA GLY A 799 -2.73 -0.76 42.65
C GLY A 799 -1.83 -1.98 42.60
N GLN A 800 -1.86 -2.77 41.51
CA GLN A 800 -0.93 -3.90 41.33
C GLN A 800 0.41 -3.45 40.75
N GLU A 801 1.44 -4.24 41.04
CA GLU A 801 2.73 -4.21 40.37
C GLU A 801 3.19 -5.64 40.02
N LYS A 802 4.09 -5.76 39.05
CA LYS A 802 4.70 -7.01 38.60
C LYS A 802 6.20 -6.84 38.48
N GLN A 803 6.95 -7.81 39.01
CA GLN A 803 8.41 -7.88 38.82
C GLN A 803 8.74 -8.63 37.53
N LEU A 804 9.73 -8.12 36.80
CA LEU A 804 10.27 -8.66 35.56
C LEU A 804 11.80 -8.71 35.67
N THR A 805 12.45 -9.65 34.99
CA THR A 805 13.92 -9.74 34.92
C THR A 805 14.37 -9.57 33.49
N ILE A 806 15.19 -8.54 33.24
CA ILE A 806 15.87 -8.33 31.96
C ILE A 806 17.16 -9.14 32.00
N GLN A 807 17.34 -10.05 31.05
CA GLN A 807 18.46 -10.99 31.02
C GLN A 807 19.17 -10.90 29.66
N ALA A 808 20.48 -10.62 29.67
CA ALA A 808 21.30 -10.69 28.45
C ALA A 808 21.70 -12.14 28.16
N ASP A 809 21.75 -12.49 26.87
CA ASP A 809 22.30 -13.76 26.39
C ASP A 809 23.85 -13.68 26.29
N SER A 810 24.53 -14.81 26.04
CA SER A 810 26.00 -14.86 25.99
C SER A 810 26.56 -14.00 24.85
N GLY A 811 27.65 -13.28 25.10
CA GLY A 811 28.25 -12.34 24.15
C GLY A 811 27.56 -10.96 24.07
N TYR A 812 26.45 -10.76 24.79
CA TYR A 812 25.69 -9.51 24.80
C TYR A 812 25.63 -8.86 26.19
N VAL A 813 25.22 -7.60 26.23
CA VAL A 813 24.90 -6.83 27.44
C VAL A 813 23.67 -5.96 27.22
N ILE A 814 22.99 -5.60 28.31
CA ILE A 814 21.87 -4.65 28.32
C ILE A 814 22.39 -3.27 27.91
N ASP A 815 21.70 -2.63 26.96
CA ASP A 815 22.04 -1.34 26.37
C ASP A 815 21.06 -0.23 26.76
N ALA A 816 19.77 -0.56 26.83
CA ALA A 816 18.72 0.29 27.37
C ALA A 816 17.56 -0.55 27.91
N VAL A 817 16.82 0.01 28.85
CA VAL A 817 15.54 -0.54 29.32
C VAL A 817 14.55 0.61 29.43
N LEU A 818 13.33 0.43 28.94
CA LEU A 818 12.27 1.42 29.02
C LEU A 818 11.01 0.85 29.67
N VAL A 819 10.34 1.66 30.48
CA VAL A 819 9.09 1.34 31.18
C VAL A 819 8.18 2.56 31.11
N GLY A 820 6.99 2.44 30.50
CA GLY A 820 6.05 3.55 30.38
C GLY A 820 6.63 4.78 29.69
N GLY A 821 7.35 4.55 28.59
CA GLY A 821 8.07 5.57 27.82
C GLY A 821 9.30 6.18 28.52
N LYS A 822 9.71 5.68 29.69
CA LYS A 822 10.83 6.24 30.49
C LYS A 822 12.01 5.27 30.54
N TYR A 823 13.19 5.75 30.18
CA TYR A 823 14.45 5.02 30.35
C TYR A 823 14.75 4.71 31.82
N GLN A 824 15.18 3.48 32.08
CA GLN A 824 15.57 2.98 33.40
C GLN A 824 17.10 3.00 33.54
N LYS A 825 17.59 3.26 34.74
CA LYS A 825 19.03 3.15 35.04
C LYS A 825 19.44 1.68 35.08
N ILE A 826 20.34 1.27 34.19
CA ILE A 826 20.94 -0.07 34.21
C ILE A 826 21.76 -0.22 35.51
N THR A 827 21.42 -1.23 36.31
CA THR A 827 22.07 -1.53 37.60
C THR A 827 23.11 -2.65 37.49
N ASN A 828 22.89 -3.57 36.55
CA ASN A 828 23.81 -4.64 36.15
C ASN A 828 23.53 -4.91 34.67
N ASN A 829 24.57 -4.99 33.85
CA ASN A 829 24.48 -5.07 32.39
C ASN A 829 24.32 -6.51 31.84
N LYS A 830 24.37 -7.54 32.69
CA LYS A 830 24.08 -8.93 32.31
C LYS A 830 22.69 -9.38 32.77
N SER A 831 22.21 -8.88 33.91
CA SER A 831 20.87 -9.19 34.43
C SER A 831 20.38 -8.11 35.39
N MET A 832 19.15 -7.60 35.23
CA MET A 832 18.55 -6.64 36.17
C MET A 832 17.04 -6.85 36.36
N ALA A 833 16.55 -6.56 37.57
CA ALA A 833 15.11 -6.56 37.88
C ALA A 833 14.46 -5.22 37.52
N VAL A 834 13.20 -5.26 37.09
CA VAL A 834 12.37 -4.12 36.68
C VAL A 834 10.95 -4.30 37.22
N THR A 835 10.39 -3.25 37.83
CA THR A 835 9.02 -3.30 38.37
C THR A 835 8.04 -2.54 37.47
N ALA A 836 7.07 -3.25 36.91
CA ALA A 836 5.95 -2.69 36.17
C ALA A 836 4.80 -2.35 37.14
N LYS A 837 4.46 -1.06 37.31
CA LYS A 837 3.44 -0.60 38.28
C LYS A 837 2.24 0.02 37.59
N TYR A 838 1.02 -0.27 38.08
CA TYR A 838 -0.22 0.26 37.51
C TYR A 838 -0.26 1.80 37.45
N GLY A 839 0.39 2.49 38.41
CA GLY A 839 0.42 3.95 38.46
C GLY A 839 1.30 4.60 37.38
N ASP A 840 2.37 3.92 36.97
CA ASP A 840 3.43 4.48 36.13
C ASP A 840 3.26 4.22 34.63
N LEU A 841 2.27 3.38 34.26
CA LEU A 841 2.01 2.85 32.93
C LEU A 841 0.61 3.25 32.42
N ALA A 842 0.39 3.33 31.11
CA ALA A 842 -0.91 3.45 30.44
C ALA A 842 -1.50 2.08 30.01
N ASP A 843 -2.70 2.07 29.42
CA ASP A 843 -3.28 0.87 28.79
C ASP A 843 -2.70 0.74 27.37
N GLY A 844 -2.01 -0.38 27.09
CA GLY A 844 -1.26 -0.60 25.85
C GLY A 844 0.20 -0.14 25.86
N ASP A 845 0.76 0.22 27.03
CA ASP A 845 2.16 0.61 27.17
C ASP A 845 3.14 -0.54 26.87
N ILE A 846 4.33 -0.17 26.40
CA ILE A 846 5.43 -1.09 26.11
C ILE A 846 6.50 -0.98 27.22
N ILE A 847 6.99 -2.13 27.66
CA ILE A 847 8.24 -2.30 28.38
C ILE A 847 9.23 -2.94 27.41
N GLU A 848 10.35 -2.26 27.16
CA GLU A 848 11.34 -2.69 26.15
C GLU A 848 12.72 -2.90 26.78
N ALA A 849 13.42 -3.95 26.37
CA ALA A 849 14.81 -4.20 26.69
C ALA A 849 15.68 -4.27 25.43
N GLN A 850 16.56 -3.29 25.26
CA GLN A 850 17.51 -3.25 24.15
C GLN A 850 18.86 -3.78 24.62
N PHE A 851 19.51 -4.55 23.77
CA PHE A 851 20.82 -5.14 24.02
C PHE A 851 21.86 -4.64 23.00
N VAL A 852 23.12 -4.98 23.24
CA VAL A 852 24.28 -4.64 22.40
C VAL A 852 25.32 -5.74 22.54
N ALA A 853 26.04 -6.04 21.46
CA ALA A 853 27.19 -6.94 21.50
C ALA A 853 28.24 -6.42 22.48
N GLU A 854 28.79 -7.32 23.30
CA GLU A 854 29.72 -6.94 24.38
C GLU A 854 31.00 -6.31 23.81
N THR A 855 31.44 -6.76 22.64
CA THR A 855 32.57 -6.17 21.88
C THR A 855 32.38 -4.67 21.60
N VAL A 856 31.20 -4.26 21.09
CA VAL A 856 30.86 -2.85 20.85
C VAL A 856 30.89 -2.07 22.16
N ARG A 857 30.28 -2.61 23.23
CA ARG A 857 30.28 -1.94 24.54
C ARG A 857 31.70 -1.76 25.10
N GLN A 858 32.60 -2.73 24.92
CA GLN A 858 34.00 -2.58 25.33
C GLN A 858 34.74 -1.49 24.52
N GLN A 859 34.44 -1.31 23.23
CA GLN A 859 35.01 -0.21 22.44
C GLN A 859 34.56 1.17 22.93
N GLU A 860 33.27 1.33 23.28
CA GLU A 860 32.76 2.58 23.88
C GLU A 860 33.44 2.88 25.22
N ILE A 861 33.57 1.87 26.09
CA ILE A 861 34.26 1.98 27.38
C ILE A 861 35.73 2.36 27.19
N ALA A 862 36.43 1.74 26.22
CA ALA A 862 37.82 2.04 25.90
C ALA A 862 38.04 3.48 25.38
N ARG A 863 37.05 4.06 24.69
CA ARG A 863 37.08 5.48 24.30
C ARG A 863 36.68 6.43 25.43
N GLY A 864 36.14 5.92 26.54
CA GLY A 864 35.63 6.73 27.66
C GLY A 864 34.28 7.38 27.35
N GLU A 865 33.42 6.66 26.63
CA GLU A 865 32.13 7.13 26.13
C GLU A 865 30.94 6.45 26.80
N THR A 866 29.82 7.18 26.87
CA THR A 866 28.51 6.65 27.28
C THR A 866 27.48 6.78 26.16
N THR A 867 26.66 5.77 25.92
CA THR A 867 25.59 5.79 24.90
C THR A 867 24.58 6.91 25.15
N VAL A 868 24.23 7.65 24.10
CA VAL A 868 23.17 8.66 24.14
C VAL A 868 21.86 8.03 23.72
N GLN A 869 20.84 8.22 24.54
CA GLN A 869 19.50 7.68 24.33
C GLN A 869 18.54 8.83 23.95
N PRO A 870 17.81 8.78 22.82
CA PRO A 870 17.02 9.89 22.31
C PRO A 870 15.71 10.09 23.11
N ALA A 871 15.74 11.00 24.08
CA ALA A 871 14.60 11.27 24.95
C ALA A 871 13.76 12.44 24.39
N PRO A 872 12.43 12.29 24.24
CA PRO A 872 11.59 13.35 23.67
C PRO A 872 11.52 14.56 24.60
N ARG A 873 11.76 15.76 24.06
CA ARG A 873 11.54 17.01 24.78
C ARG A 873 10.06 17.18 25.15
N PRO A 874 9.73 17.52 26.41
CA PRO A 874 8.36 17.86 26.80
C PRO A 874 7.89 19.11 26.07
N ALA A 875 6.73 19.03 25.42
CA ALA A 875 6.19 20.12 24.64
C ALA A 875 5.70 21.29 25.52
N THR A 876 5.97 22.53 25.11
CA THR A 876 5.26 23.69 25.67
C THR A 876 3.88 23.77 25.01
N VAL A 877 2.82 23.70 25.82
CA VAL A 877 1.43 23.65 25.35
C VAL A 877 0.63 24.84 25.87
N SER A 878 0.06 25.63 24.96
CA SER A 878 -0.87 26.72 25.27
C SER A 878 -2.21 26.53 24.55
N LEU A 879 -3.27 27.11 25.12
CA LEU A 879 -4.57 27.24 24.46
C LEU A 879 -4.75 28.70 24.04
N GLY A 880 -5.15 28.94 22.80
CA GLY A 880 -5.13 30.29 22.21
C GLY A 880 -5.99 31.35 22.91
N GLN A 881 -6.91 30.94 23.80
CA GLN A 881 -7.67 31.83 24.69
C GLN A 881 -7.81 31.18 26.07
N GLY A 882 -7.58 31.95 27.15
CA GLY A 882 -7.78 31.48 28.53
C GLY A 882 -9.26 31.37 28.94
N SER A 883 -10.16 32.06 28.24
CA SER A 883 -11.60 31.87 28.34
C SER A 883 -12.29 32.20 27.03
N ILE A 884 -13.35 31.44 26.72
CA ILE A 884 -14.25 31.66 25.58
C ILE A 884 -15.64 31.94 26.15
N THR A 885 -16.35 32.93 25.60
CA THR A 885 -17.77 33.15 25.91
C THR A 885 -18.59 33.13 24.61
N VAL A 886 -19.52 32.18 24.50
CA VAL A 886 -20.45 32.04 23.37
C VAL A 886 -21.89 32.03 23.85
N LYS A 887 -22.86 32.35 22.98
CA LYS A 887 -24.29 32.19 23.32
C LYS A 887 -24.76 30.77 23.02
N GLU A 888 -25.80 30.33 23.72
CA GLU A 888 -26.39 29.00 23.48
C GLU A 888 -26.84 28.83 22.01
N LYS A 889 -26.31 27.80 21.33
CA LYS A 889 -26.39 27.45 19.88
C LYS A 889 -25.36 28.11 18.96
N GLU A 890 -24.53 29.03 19.44
CA GLU A 890 -23.31 29.45 18.71
C GLU A 890 -22.25 28.36 18.84
N GLY A 891 -21.37 28.20 17.85
CA GLY A 891 -20.27 27.23 17.90
C GLY A 891 -19.02 27.83 18.55
N PHE A 892 -18.14 27.00 19.10
CA PHE A 892 -16.79 27.39 19.50
C PHE A 892 -15.73 26.38 19.04
N GLU A 893 -14.49 26.85 19.02
CA GLU A 893 -13.30 26.03 18.80
C GLU A 893 -12.25 26.42 19.83
N ILE A 894 -11.60 25.41 20.42
CA ILE A 894 -10.38 25.61 21.21
C ILE A 894 -9.22 25.02 20.42
N ALA A 895 -8.25 25.85 20.05
CA ALA A 895 -7.02 25.40 19.39
C ALA A 895 -5.88 25.31 20.40
N ALA A 896 -5.13 24.20 20.34
CA ALA A 896 -3.87 24.03 21.04
C ALA A 896 -2.72 24.55 20.17
N THR A 897 -1.83 25.34 20.76
CA THR A 897 -0.56 25.73 20.16
C THR A 897 0.56 25.01 20.90
N VAL A 898 1.40 24.30 20.15
CA VAL A 898 2.46 23.44 20.67
C VAL A 898 3.80 23.98 20.17
N GLN A 899 4.78 24.07 21.06
CA GLN A 899 6.13 24.59 20.78
C GLN A 899 7.20 23.70 21.46
N GLY A 900 8.39 23.61 20.85
CA GLY A 900 9.50 22.78 21.37
C GLY A 900 9.26 21.28 21.29
N ALA A 901 8.37 20.84 20.39
CA ALA A 901 7.96 19.45 20.21
C ALA A 901 8.55 18.88 18.91
N ASP A 902 9.72 18.24 19.00
CA ASP A 902 10.37 17.56 17.88
C ASP A 902 9.92 16.09 17.85
N GLY A 903 9.12 15.69 16.86
CA GLY A 903 8.67 14.29 16.67
C GLY A 903 7.15 14.11 16.64
N ILE A 904 6.70 12.85 16.75
CA ILE A 904 5.26 12.53 16.70
C ILE A 904 4.58 13.13 17.94
N THR A 905 3.60 13.99 17.69
CA THR A 905 2.87 14.74 18.71
C THR A 905 1.41 14.32 18.69
N THR A 906 0.86 13.97 19.87
CA THR A 906 -0.50 13.44 20.02
C THR A 906 -1.28 14.26 21.04
N TYR A 907 -2.61 14.30 20.92
CA TYR A 907 -3.49 15.13 21.75
C TYR A 907 -4.57 14.27 22.39
N GLN A 908 -4.97 14.59 23.62
CA GLN A 908 -6.20 14.11 24.24
C GLN A 908 -6.82 15.22 25.08
N TRP A 909 -8.08 15.59 24.78
CA TRP A 909 -8.78 16.65 25.49
C TRP A 909 -9.52 16.14 26.73
N TYR A 910 -9.61 17.02 27.73
CA TYR A 910 -10.30 16.80 29.01
C TYR A 910 -11.26 17.98 29.28
N LYS A 911 -12.37 17.70 29.97
CA LYS A 911 -13.31 18.70 30.49
C LYS A 911 -13.52 18.47 31.98
N ASP A 912 -13.27 19.49 32.78
CA ASP A 912 -13.40 19.47 34.25
C ASP A 912 -12.63 18.31 34.91
N GLY A 913 -11.53 17.88 34.30
CA GLY A 913 -10.68 16.74 34.72
C GLY A 913 -11.10 15.38 34.16
N ALA A 914 -12.29 15.25 33.58
CA ALA A 914 -12.74 14.02 32.91
C ALA A 914 -12.29 14.01 31.44
N GLU A 915 -11.94 12.84 30.91
CA GLU A 915 -11.54 12.68 29.51
C GLU A 915 -12.72 12.92 28.54
N LEU A 916 -12.42 13.42 27.34
CA LEU A 916 -13.37 13.53 26.24
C LEU A 916 -13.05 12.48 25.16
N PRO A 917 -13.75 11.33 25.14
CA PRO A 917 -13.45 10.24 24.20
C PRO A 917 -13.48 10.68 22.73
N GLY A 918 -12.50 10.23 21.94
CA GLY A 918 -12.36 10.59 20.53
C GLY A 918 -12.01 12.06 20.25
N LYS A 919 -11.68 12.88 21.26
CA LYS A 919 -11.18 14.24 21.07
C LYS A 919 -9.66 14.25 21.11
N ILE A 920 -9.06 13.97 19.94
CA ILE A 920 -7.62 13.71 19.77
C ILE A 920 -6.91 14.58 18.73
N GLY A 921 -7.58 15.61 18.19
CA GLY A 921 -6.96 16.59 17.29
C GLY A 921 -6.37 17.78 18.05
N ALA A 922 -5.48 18.54 17.40
CA ALA A 922 -4.97 19.82 17.91
C ALA A 922 -6.07 20.89 18.13
N LYS A 923 -7.28 20.65 17.62
CA LYS A 923 -8.47 21.50 17.76
C LYS A 923 -9.64 20.72 18.37
N LEU A 924 -10.33 21.34 19.32
CA LEU A 924 -11.61 20.90 19.85
C LEU A 924 -12.73 21.81 19.36
N THR A 925 -13.41 21.39 18.30
CA THR A 925 -14.57 22.10 17.74
C THR A 925 -15.89 21.57 18.35
N VAL A 926 -16.75 22.49 18.79
CA VAL A 926 -18.12 22.25 19.28
C VAL A 926 -19.09 23.10 18.43
N PRO A 927 -19.75 22.52 17.40
CA PRO A 927 -20.50 23.30 16.41
C PRO A 927 -21.79 24.00 16.87
N SER A 928 -22.23 23.79 18.12
CA SER A 928 -23.45 24.39 18.69
C SER A 928 -23.45 24.17 20.20
N ALA A 929 -22.96 25.14 20.97
CA ALA A 929 -22.81 25.07 22.41
C ALA A 929 -24.15 25.06 23.18
N SER A 930 -24.15 24.39 24.33
CA SER A 930 -25.19 24.38 25.33
C SER A 930 -24.62 24.72 26.71
N VAL A 931 -25.47 24.99 27.71
CA VAL A 931 -25.01 25.20 29.09
C VAL A 931 -24.30 23.98 29.72
N GLN A 932 -24.28 22.82 29.07
CA GLN A 932 -23.54 21.63 29.49
C GLN A 932 -22.09 21.62 28.95
N ASP A 933 -21.81 22.42 27.92
CA ASP A 933 -20.49 22.64 27.32
C ASP A 933 -19.71 23.77 28.03
N ALA A 934 -20.29 24.41 29.04
CA ALA A 934 -19.56 25.30 29.94
C ALA A 934 -18.68 24.49 30.91
N GLY A 935 -17.44 24.92 31.15
CA GLY A 935 -16.47 24.21 32.01
C GLY A 935 -15.02 24.55 31.70
N LYS A 936 -14.09 23.89 32.41
CA LYS A 936 -12.64 24.01 32.19
C LYS A 936 -12.17 22.95 31.20
N TYR A 937 -11.61 23.37 30.07
CA TYR A 937 -11.04 22.48 29.07
C TYR A 937 -9.51 22.53 29.13
N THR A 938 -8.88 21.37 29.17
CA THR A 938 -7.43 21.20 29.02
C THR A 938 -7.14 20.19 27.92
N VAL A 939 -5.94 20.25 27.34
CA VAL A 939 -5.42 19.21 26.45
C VAL A 939 -4.15 18.64 27.07
N LYS A 940 -4.06 17.31 27.12
CA LYS A 940 -2.79 16.60 27.28
C LYS A 940 -2.18 16.48 25.88
N VAL A 941 -0.90 16.85 25.77
CA VAL A 941 -0.06 16.58 24.61
C VAL A 941 1.01 15.57 25.01
N THR A 942 1.20 14.53 24.20
CA THR A 942 2.29 13.56 24.38
C THR A 942 3.19 13.60 23.16
N THR A 943 4.48 13.88 23.38
CA THR A 943 5.56 13.82 22.38
C THR A 943 6.31 12.50 22.52
N SER A 944 6.62 11.84 21.40
CA SER A 944 7.26 10.53 21.40
C SER A 944 8.46 10.43 20.44
N SER A 945 9.54 9.83 20.94
CA SER A 945 10.78 9.48 20.21
C SER A 945 10.97 7.97 20.29
N GLY A 946 10.71 7.26 19.19
CA GLY A 946 10.55 5.81 19.23
C GLY A 946 9.41 5.42 20.19
N ILE A 947 9.70 4.57 21.17
CA ILE A 947 8.77 4.24 22.27
C ILE A 947 8.93 5.13 23.52
N ALA A 948 9.95 5.99 23.59
CA ALA A 948 10.10 6.94 24.69
C ALA A 948 9.07 8.08 24.56
N ALA A 949 8.51 8.53 25.67
CA ALA A 949 7.40 9.49 25.68
C ALA A 949 7.52 10.54 26.80
N ALA A 950 7.13 11.78 26.48
CA ALA A 950 6.96 12.87 27.44
C ALA A 950 5.54 13.45 27.32
N GLU A 951 4.87 13.66 28.46
CA GLU A 951 3.53 14.26 28.51
C GLU A 951 3.61 15.71 29.03
N THR A 952 2.74 16.59 28.54
CA THR A 952 2.49 17.90 29.14
C THR A 952 1.01 18.27 29.01
N VAL A 953 0.44 18.84 30.08
CA VAL A 953 -0.97 19.27 30.13
C VAL A 953 -1.05 20.78 30.05
N SER A 954 -1.92 21.30 29.20
CA SER A 954 -2.11 22.74 29.01
C SER A 954 -2.67 23.42 30.26
N SER A 955 -2.49 24.74 30.36
CA SER A 955 -3.38 25.58 31.16
C SER A 955 -4.83 25.44 30.68
N ALA A 956 -5.80 25.70 31.57
CA ALA A 956 -7.22 25.47 31.28
C ALA A 956 -7.86 26.67 30.56
N CYS A 957 -8.57 26.41 29.46
CA CYS A 957 -9.49 27.34 28.83
C CYS A 957 -10.87 27.23 29.50
N VAL A 958 -11.38 28.33 30.05
CA VAL A 958 -12.73 28.38 30.67
C VAL A 958 -13.78 28.72 29.62
N VAL A 959 -14.62 27.76 29.24
CA VAL A 959 -15.76 28.01 28.35
C VAL A 959 -16.97 28.43 29.17
N ASN A 960 -17.51 29.60 28.84
CA ASN A 960 -18.77 30.14 29.36
C ASN A 960 -19.83 30.12 28.26
N VAL A 961 -21.04 29.63 28.56
CA VAL A 961 -22.16 29.64 27.60
C VAL A 961 -23.28 30.53 28.11
N ALA A 962 -23.35 31.74 27.55
CA ALA A 962 -24.34 32.74 27.88
C ALA A 962 -25.74 32.31 27.39
N SER A 963 -26.70 32.26 28.31
CA SER A 963 -28.10 32.08 27.95
C SER A 963 -28.65 33.39 27.37
N GLN A 964 -29.47 33.30 26.31
CA GLN A 964 -30.23 34.47 25.86
C GLN A 964 -31.31 34.79 26.89
N ALA A 965 -31.26 36.00 27.45
CA ALA A 965 -32.31 36.52 28.31
C ALA A 965 -33.63 36.60 27.52
N ALA A 966 -34.63 35.84 27.94
CA ALA A 966 -36.00 36.02 27.47
C ALA A 966 -36.61 37.23 28.18
N VAL A 967 -37.32 38.08 27.43
CA VAL A 967 -38.08 39.19 28.01
C VAL A 967 -39.15 38.63 28.95
N ASN A 968 -39.15 39.07 30.20
CA ASN A 968 -40.15 38.67 31.19
C ASN A 968 -41.45 39.46 31.01
N THR A 969 -42.51 38.77 30.61
CA THR A 969 -43.89 39.14 30.94
C THR A 969 -44.52 38.00 31.75
N PRO A 970 -45.23 38.28 32.86
CA PRO A 970 -45.72 37.24 33.75
C PRO A 970 -46.98 36.56 33.20
N GLU A 971 -46.80 35.52 32.38
CA GLU A 971 -47.86 34.53 32.11
C GLU A 971 -47.86 33.39 33.16
N PRO A 972 -49.01 32.74 33.42
CA PRO A 972 -49.13 31.74 34.49
C PRO A 972 -48.20 30.54 34.30
N SER A 973 -47.64 30.05 35.40
CA SER A 973 -46.72 28.89 35.50
C SER A 973 -47.42 27.54 35.25
N THR A 974 -47.97 27.38 34.04
CA THR A 974 -48.62 26.12 33.62
C THR A 974 -47.61 24.95 33.69
N PRO A 975 -47.89 23.89 34.47
CA PRO A 975 -46.87 22.90 34.83
C PRO A 975 -46.39 22.11 33.59
N LYS A 976 -45.07 22.10 33.39
CA LYS A 976 -44.38 21.39 32.30
C LYS A 976 -44.84 19.92 32.27
N PRO A 977 -45.55 19.46 31.22
CA PRO A 977 -46.21 18.17 31.26
C PRO A 977 -45.18 17.03 31.28
N ASN A 978 -45.27 16.17 32.31
CA ASN A 978 -44.43 14.98 32.44
C ASN A 978 -44.83 13.92 31.39
N LEU A 979 -44.21 14.02 30.21
CA LEU A 979 -44.43 13.15 29.04
C LEU A 979 -43.63 11.86 29.18
N LYS A 980 -44.29 10.77 29.59
CA LYS A 980 -43.65 9.44 29.70
C LYS A 980 -43.12 8.96 28.32
N LYS A 981 -41.97 8.28 28.35
CA LYS A 981 -41.29 7.72 27.16
C LYS A 981 -42.21 6.76 26.40
N VAL A 982 -42.22 6.86 25.06
CA VAL A 982 -43.08 6.01 24.21
C VAL A 982 -42.57 4.57 24.20
N THR A 983 -43.38 3.65 24.71
CA THR A 983 -43.09 2.21 24.78
C THR A 983 -43.78 1.41 23.68
N GLY A 984 -43.34 0.17 23.46
CA GLY A 984 -44.03 -0.79 22.60
C GLY A 984 -44.09 -0.45 21.10
N LEU A 985 -43.23 0.46 20.60
CA LEU A 985 -43.20 0.82 19.18
C LEU A 985 -42.90 -0.41 18.30
N LYS A 986 -43.87 -0.79 17.47
CA LYS A 986 -43.80 -1.88 16.49
C LYS A 986 -43.95 -1.30 15.09
N ALA A 987 -43.09 -1.72 14.16
CA ALA A 987 -43.15 -1.37 12.75
C ALA A 987 -43.48 -2.61 11.90
N SER A 988 -44.43 -2.48 10.98
CA SER A 988 -44.97 -3.60 10.20
C SER A 988 -45.21 -3.22 8.74
N SER A 989 -45.14 -4.18 7.82
CA SER A 989 -45.44 -3.96 6.40
C SER A 989 -46.22 -5.14 5.81
N SER A 990 -47.51 -4.91 5.53
CA SER A 990 -48.43 -5.90 4.95
C SER A 990 -48.68 -5.69 3.44
N LYS A 991 -48.31 -4.51 2.91
CA LYS A 991 -48.46 -4.02 1.53
C LYS A 991 -47.11 -3.52 1.03
N THR A 992 -46.91 -3.43 -0.29
CA THR A 992 -45.60 -3.21 -0.93
C THR A 992 -45.13 -1.75 -0.99
N ASP A 993 -45.92 -0.82 -0.45
CA ASP A 993 -45.82 0.62 -0.67
C ASP A 993 -45.84 1.44 0.64
N ARG A 994 -45.90 0.78 1.80
CA ARG A 994 -46.13 1.44 3.10
C ARG A 994 -45.64 0.65 4.31
N VAL A 995 -45.44 1.36 5.41
CA VAL A 995 -45.17 0.83 6.76
C VAL A 995 -46.27 1.31 7.70
N LYS A 996 -46.89 0.41 8.47
CA LYS A 996 -47.75 0.75 9.61
C LYS A 996 -46.94 0.67 10.90
N LEU A 997 -46.91 1.78 11.63
CA LEU A 997 -46.37 1.92 12.98
C LEU A 997 -47.51 1.89 14.01
N GLN A 998 -47.23 1.33 15.19
CA GLN A 998 -48.14 1.30 16.34
C GLN A 998 -47.33 1.30 17.63
N TRP A 999 -47.78 2.01 18.67
CA TRP A 999 -47.09 2.15 19.96
C TRP A 999 -48.09 2.23 21.13
N GLY A 1000 -47.59 2.15 22.37
CA GLY A 1000 -48.41 2.34 23.57
C GLY A 1000 -48.78 3.81 23.79
N LYS A 1001 -49.97 4.10 24.34
CA LYS A 1001 -50.37 5.47 24.71
C LYS A 1001 -49.46 5.98 25.83
N ALA A 1002 -48.74 7.08 25.58
CA ALA A 1002 -47.94 7.74 26.61
C ALA A 1002 -48.83 8.60 27.50
N ALA A 1003 -48.60 8.58 28.82
CA ALA A 1003 -49.27 9.48 29.75
C ALA A 1003 -48.97 10.94 29.41
N ASN A 1004 -49.96 11.81 29.61
CA ASN A 1004 -49.91 13.26 29.37
C ASN A 1004 -49.64 13.70 27.92
N ALA A 1005 -49.62 12.80 26.94
CA ALA A 1005 -49.39 13.13 25.53
C ALA A 1005 -50.63 13.75 24.86
N GLY A 1006 -50.45 14.93 24.25
CA GLY A 1006 -51.42 15.53 23.32
C GLY A 1006 -51.21 15.07 21.87
N GLY A 1007 -50.12 14.36 21.59
CA GLY A 1007 -49.83 13.74 20.30
C GLY A 1007 -48.46 13.06 20.28
N TYR A 1008 -48.04 12.64 19.09
CA TYR A 1008 -46.78 11.93 18.85
C TYR A 1008 -46.11 12.44 17.58
N GLN A 1009 -44.79 12.61 17.65
CA GLN A 1009 -43.95 12.91 16.51
C GLN A 1009 -43.28 11.63 16.02
N ILE A 1010 -43.45 11.31 14.74
CA ILE A 1010 -42.83 10.18 14.06
C ILE A 1010 -41.59 10.69 13.32
N LEU A 1011 -40.46 10.01 13.54
CA LEU A 1011 -39.21 10.25 12.84
C LEU A 1011 -38.78 8.99 12.10
N ARG A 1012 -38.19 9.18 10.92
CA ARG A 1012 -37.63 8.12 10.06
C ARG A 1012 -36.16 8.44 9.81
N TYR A 1013 -35.30 7.43 9.83
CA TYR A 1013 -33.90 7.61 9.48
C TYR A 1013 -33.76 8.02 8.00
N ASN A 1014 -33.02 9.10 7.74
CA ASN A 1014 -32.56 9.47 6.41
C ASN A 1014 -31.10 8.99 6.26
N THR A 1015 -30.85 8.17 5.25
CA THR A 1015 -29.52 7.59 5.01
C THR A 1015 -28.50 8.64 4.59
N SER A 1016 -28.88 9.57 3.70
CA SER A 1016 -27.96 10.58 3.14
C SER A 1016 -27.56 11.66 4.15
N LEU A 1017 -28.36 11.89 5.18
CA LEU A 1017 -28.09 12.88 6.23
C LEU A 1017 -27.60 12.26 7.55
N LYS A 1018 -27.31 10.94 7.55
CA LYS A 1018 -27.01 10.08 8.73
C LYS A 1018 -27.96 10.24 9.96
N LYS A 1019 -29.12 10.93 9.84
CA LYS A 1019 -29.96 11.37 10.97
C LYS A 1019 -31.45 11.05 10.87
N PHE A 1020 -32.15 11.02 12.01
CA PHE A 1020 -33.61 10.84 12.09
C PHE A 1020 -34.35 12.13 11.76
N VAL A 1021 -35.12 12.15 10.67
CA VAL A 1021 -35.92 13.30 10.23
C VAL A 1021 -37.40 13.12 10.58
N LYS A 1022 -38.07 14.21 10.95
CA LYS A 1022 -39.53 14.27 11.17
C LYS A 1022 -40.27 13.85 9.88
N VAL A 1023 -41.24 12.94 9.99
CA VAL A 1023 -42.12 12.55 8.86
C VAL A 1023 -43.59 12.84 9.09
N ALA A 1024 -44.04 12.92 10.35
CA ALA A 1024 -45.39 13.35 10.71
C ALA A 1024 -45.48 13.72 12.20
N ASN A 1025 -46.49 14.51 12.55
CA ASN A 1025 -47.08 14.58 13.88
C ASN A 1025 -48.50 13.97 13.79
N VAL A 1026 -48.97 13.25 14.82
CA VAL A 1026 -50.32 12.65 14.90
C VAL A 1026 -50.89 12.73 16.32
N SER A 1027 -52.20 12.67 16.48
CA SER A 1027 -52.87 12.53 17.79
C SER A 1027 -52.95 11.06 18.27
N GLY A 1028 -53.28 10.13 17.35
CA GLY A 1028 -53.47 8.70 17.66
C GLY A 1028 -52.16 7.90 17.86
N THR A 1029 -52.29 6.68 18.36
CA THR A 1029 -51.17 5.76 18.65
C THR A 1029 -50.72 4.89 17.47
N THR A 1030 -51.12 5.25 16.25
CA THR A 1030 -50.67 4.57 15.01
C THR A 1030 -50.40 5.58 13.90
N TYR A 1031 -49.52 5.22 12.97
CA TYR A 1031 -49.23 6.00 11.77
C TYR A 1031 -48.94 5.07 10.58
N THR A 1032 -49.20 5.52 9.36
CA THR A 1032 -48.87 4.75 8.14
C THR A 1032 -48.03 5.61 7.19
N ASP A 1033 -46.73 5.36 7.14
CA ASP A 1033 -45.84 6.01 6.17
C ASP A 1033 -46.07 5.39 4.79
N ARG A 1034 -46.54 6.19 3.82
CA ARG A 1034 -46.93 5.78 2.46
C ARG A 1034 -45.88 6.18 1.42
N ARG A 1035 -45.99 5.66 0.19
CA ARG A 1035 -45.01 5.85 -0.91
C ARG A 1035 -43.61 5.32 -0.55
N LYS A 1036 -43.52 4.18 0.15
CA LYS A 1036 -42.24 3.49 0.48
C LYS A 1036 -41.85 2.48 -0.59
N THR A 1037 -40.55 2.26 -0.79
CA THR A 1037 -40.03 1.35 -1.81
C THR A 1037 -40.12 -0.10 -1.35
N ALA A 1038 -40.75 -0.97 -2.13
CA ALA A 1038 -40.81 -2.41 -1.86
C ALA A 1038 -39.41 -3.01 -1.62
N GLY A 1039 -39.28 -3.89 -0.63
CA GLY A 1039 -38.02 -4.54 -0.25
C GLY A 1039 -36.97 -3.63 0.42
N LYS A 1040 -37.16 -2.30 0.47
CA LYS A 1040 -36.21 -1.39 1.14
C LYS A 1040 -36.39 -1.44 2.67
N PRO A 1041 -35.30 -1.49 3.47
CA PRO A 1041 -35.35 -1.35 4.93
C PRO A 1041 -35.62 0.11 5.35
N TYR A 1042 -36.30 0.28 6.47
CA TYR A 1042 -36.55 1.57 7.13
C TYR A 1042 -36.48 1.45 8.65
N ARG A 1043 -35.98 2.52 9.30
CA ARG A 1043 -35.83 2.68 10.75
C ARG A 1043 -36.73 3.82 11.23
N TYR A 1044 -37.43 3.64 12.34
CA TYR A 1044 -38.31 4.65 12.92
C TYR A 1044 -38.10 4.82 14.43
N LYS A 1045 -38.23 6.07 14.91
CA LYS A 1045 -38.36 6.44 16.33
C LYS A 1045 -39.63 7.28 16.49
N VAL A 1046 -40.29 7.19 17.64
CA VAL A 1046 -41.47 8.00 17.98
C VAL A 1046 -41.24 8.66 19.33
N ARG A 1047 -41.65 9.93 19.49
CA ARG A 1047 -41.71 10.60 20.79
C ARG A 1047 -43.07 11.24 21.02
N ALA A 1048 -43.51 11.29 22.27
CA ALA A 1048 -44.72 11.99 22.64
C ALA A 1048 -44.51 13.51 22.57
N TYR A 1049 -45.58 14.27 22.37
CA TYR A 1049 -45.60 15.72 22.58
C TYR A 1049 -46.89 16.16 23.24
N LYS A 1050 -46.91 17.36 23.85
CA LYS A 1050 -48.13 18.07 24.26
C LYS A 1050 -47.93 19.57 24.00
N LYS A 1051 -49.00 20.25 23.55
CA LYS A 1051 -49.05 21.71 23.50
C LYS A 1051 -49.61 22.25 24.81
N VAL A 1052 -48.99 23.28 25.36
CA VAL A 1052 -49.44 24.08 26.52
C VAL A 1052 -48.96 25.51 26.27
N GLY A 1053 -49.83 26.52 26.40
CA GLY A 1053 -49.47 27.92 26.10
C GLY A 1053 -48.87 28.12 24.70
N GLY A 1054 -49.46 27.49 23.67
CA GLY A 1054 -48.92 27.42 22.29
C GLY A 1054 -47.67 26.54 22.11
N LYS A 1055 -46.76 26.54 23.09
CA LYS A 1055 -45.46 25.86 23.10
C LYS A 1055 -45.60 24.35 23.06
N THR A 1056 -44.81 23.70 22.20
CA THR A 1056 -44.84 22.23 22.01
C THR A 1056 -43.72 21.56 22.80
N TYR A 1057 -44.08 20.91 23.89
CA TYR A 1057 -43.17 20.10 24.71
C TYR A 1057 -43.04 18.70 24.12
N TYR A 1058 -41.82 18.15 24.11
CA TYR A 1058 -41.52 16.81 23.59
C TYR A 1058 -40.97 15.90 24.69
N GLY A 1059 -41.40 14.64 24.72
CA GLY A 1059 -40.83 13.59 25.57
C GLY A 1059 -39.64 12.89 24.91
N SER A 1060 -39.02 11.95 25.64
CA SER A 1060 -37.90 11.13 25.15
C SER A 1060 -38.32 10.22 23.97
N PHE A 1061 -37.37 9.93 23.07
CA PHE A 1061 -37.58 8.98 21.98
C PHE A 1061 -37.81 7.54 22.48
N SER A 1062 -38.64 6.79 21.75
CA SER A 1062 -38.81 5.35 21.88
C SER A 1062 -37.52 4.58 21.58
N LYS A 1063 -37.48 3.28 21.95
CA LYS A 1063 -36.60 2.32 21.26
C LYS A 1063 -36.91 2.33 19.75
N GLU A 1064 -35.91 2.06 18.93
CA GLU A 1064 -36.04 2.09 17.46
C GLU A 1064 -36.82 0.88 16.94
N ALA A 1065 -37.71 1.09 15.96
CA ALA A 1065 -38.38 0.02 15.24
C ALA A 1065 -37.82 -0.11 13.80
N LYS A 1066 -37.26 -1.29 13.50
CA LYS A 1066 -36.65 -1.67 12.21
C LYS A 1066 -37.63 -2.54 11.40
N VAL A 1067 -37.87 -2.22 10.13
CA VAL A 1067 -38.75 -3.01 9.25
C VAL A 1067 -38.31 -2.96 7.78
N ILE A 1068 -38.51 -4.05 7.05
CA ILE A 1068 -38.38 -4.11 5.59
C ILE A 1068 -39.77 -3.98 4.96
N VAL A 1069 -39.94 -3.17 3.92
CA VAL A 1069 -41.21 -3.10 3.19
C VAL A 1069 -41.43 -4.40 2.41
N LYS A 1070 -42.65 -4.94 2.45
CA LYS A 1070 -43.00 -6.20 1.78
C LYS A 1070 -42.58 -6.20 0.29
N PRO A 1071 -41.77 -7.17 -0.19
CA PRO A 1071 -41.36 -7.22 -1.58
C PRO A 1071 -42.54 -7.44 -2.55
N LYS A 1072 -42.42 -6.97 -3.79
CA LYS A 1072 -43.35 -7.31 -4.88
C LYS A 1072 -43.28 -8.82 -5.17
N ALA A 1073 -44.38 -9.41 -5.63
CA ALA A 1073 -44.40 -10.81 -6.04
C ALA A 1073 -43.59 -11.01 -7.34
N PRO A 1074 -42.86 -12.14 -7.51
CA PRO A 1074 -42.16 -12.44 -8.76
C PRO A 1074 -43.11 -12.47 -9.97
N ALA A 1075 -42.72 -11.76 -11.03
CA ALA A 1075 -43.53 -11.54 -12.22
C ALA A 1075 -42.97 -12.29 -13.44
N GLY A 1076 -43.83 -12.53 -14.44
CA GLY A 1076 -43.45 -13.23 -15.67
C GLY A 1076 -42.89 -14.63 -15.43
N VAL A 1077 -43.42 -15.35 -14.42
CA VAL A 1077 -43.01 -16.71 -14.08
C VAL A 1077 -43.42 -17.66 -15.22
N SER A 1078 -42.55 -18.60 -15.58
CA SER A 1078 -42.82 -19.69 -16.52
C SER A 1078 -42.12 -20.98 -16.08
N ALA A 1079 -42.62 -22.13 -16.55
CA ALA A 1079 -42.00 -23.44 -16.33
C ALA A 1079 -42.00 -24.26 -17.63
N LYS A 1080 -40.88 -24.93 -17.95
CA LYS A 1080 -40.71 -25.82 -19.11
C LYS A 1080 -40.10 -27.15 -18.61
N ARG A 1081 -40.66 -28.29 -19.00
CA ARG A 1081 -40.05 -29.60 -18.71
C ARG A 1081 -38.76 -29.74 -19.50
N LEU A 1082 -37.70 -30.25 -18.87
CA LEU A 1082 -36.43 -30.55 -19.53
C LEU A 1082 -36.19 -32.06 -19.65
N SER A 1083 -36.69 -32.86 -18.70
CA SER A 1083 -36.66 -34.32 -18.77
C SER A 1083 -37.76 -34.95 -17.92
N ALA A 1084 -37.83 -36.29 -17.88
CA ALA A 1084 -38.68 -37.01 -16.92
C ALA A 1084 -38.40 -36.60 -15.45
N THR A 1085 -37.17 -36.21 -15.14
CA THR A 1085 -36.67 -35.95 -13.76
C THR A 1085 -36.31 -34.48 -13.48
N SER A 1086 -36.46 -33.58 -14.46
CA SER A 1086 -36.07 -32.17 -14.32
C SER A 1086 -36.97 -31.16 -15.05
N VAL A 1087 -37.11 -29.96 -14.46
CA VAL A 1087 -37.95 -28.86 -14.95
C VAL A 1087 -37.22 -27.53 -14.81
N GLN A 1088 -37.23 -26.72 -15.86
CA GLN A 1088 -36.77 -25.34 -15.82
C GLN A 1088 -37.87 -24.42 -15.30
N VAL A 1089 -37.56 -23.60 -14.30
CA VAL A 1089 -38.43 -22.49 -13.84
C VAL A 1089 -37.71 -21.17 -14.08
N SER A 1090 -38.39 -20.18 -14.65
CA SER A 1090 -37.81 -18.88 -15.02
C SER A 1090 -38.73 -17.72 -14.60
N PHE A 1091 -38.17 -16.58 -14.19
CA PHE A 1091 -38.93 -15.43 -13.71
C PHE A 1091 -38.15 -14.10 -13.85
N LYS A 1092 -38.85 -12.96 -13.86
CA LYS A 1092 -38.21 -11.63 -13.77
C LYS A 1092 -37.72 -11.39 -12.32
N PRO A 1093 -36.50 -10.87 -12.11
CA PRO A 1093 -36.01 -10.52 -10.78
C PRO A 1093 -36.84 -9.41 -10.13
N VAL A 1094 -36.88 -9.38 -8.80
CA VAL A 1094 -37.59 -8.37 -8.00
C VAL A 1094 -36.55 -7.41 -7.39
N LYS A 1095 -36.68 -6.10 -7.70
CA LYS A 1095 -35.81 -5.06 -7.11
C LYS A 1095 -35.88 -5.12 -5.58
N ASN A 1096 -34.72 -5.07 -4.92
CA ASN A 1096 -34.53 -5.20 -3.47
C ASN A 1096 -34.88 -6.58 -2.87
N ALA A 1097 -34.89 -7.68 -3.64
CA ALA A 1097 -35.01 -9.04 -3.11
C ALA A 1097 -33.63 -9.73 -2.97
N SER A 1098 -33.31 -10.21 -1.77
CA SER A 1098 -32.05 -10.93 -1.48
C SER A 1098 -32.12 -12.41 -1.87
N SER A 1099 -33.32 -13.00 -1.89
CA SER A 1099 -33.50 -14.41 -2.26
C SER A 1099 -34.91 -14.70 -2.76
N TYR A 1100 -35.09 -15.90 -3.31
CA TYR A 1100 -36.39 -16.41 -3.75
C TYR A 1100 -36.66 -17.81 -3.18
N ARG A 1101 -37.93 -18.12 -2.92
CA ARG A 1101 -38.41 -19.46 -2.56
C ARG A 1101 -39.33 -19.97 -3.66
N ILE A 1102 -38.99 -21.09 -4.29
CA ILE A 1102 -39.81 -21.76 -5.31
C ILE A 1102 -40.47 -22.98 -4.67
N TYR A 1103 -41.79 -23.08 -4.77
CA TYR A 1103 -42.61 -24.12 -4.15
C TYR A 1103 -43.25 -25.02 -5.21
N LYS A 1104 -43.07 -26.35 -5.11
CA LYS A 1104 -43.75 -27.36 -5.95
C LYS A 1104 -45.00 -27.88 -5.24
N TYR A 1105 -46.10 -28.01 -5.97
CA TYR A 1105 -47.38 -28.57 -5.51
C TYR A 1105 -47.90 -29.66 -6.47
N LYS A 1106 -48.62 -30.64 -5.93
CA LYS A 1106 -49.36 -31.64 -6.72
C LYS A 1106 -50.53 -30.95 -7.47
N LYS A 1107 -50.97 -31.48 -8.61
CA LYS A 1107 -52.29 -31.15 -9.19
C LYS A 1107 -53.39 -31.49 -8.15
N GLY A 1108 -54.44 -30.68 -8.07
CA GLY A 1108 -55.57 -30.89 -7.15
C GLY A 1108 -55.32 -30.64 -5.65
N SER A 1109 -54.07 -30.56 -5.17
CA SER A 1109 -53.79 -30.39 -3.73
C SER A 1109 -53.10 -29.07 -3.37
N SER A 1110 -53.42 -28.54 -2.19
CA SER A 1110 -52.72 -27.44 -1.53
C SER A 1110 -51.39 -27.88 -0.88
N LYS A 1111 -51.18 -29.18 -0.66
CA LYS A 1111 -49.97 -29.71 0.00
C LYS A 1111 -48.73 -29.49 -0.88
N GLN A 1112 -47.70 -28.88 -0.27
CA GLN A 1112 -46.40 -28.62 -0.88
C GLN A 1112 -45.58 -29.93 -0.96
N GLN A 1113 -45.06 -30.28 -2.13
CA GLN A 1113 -44.23 -31.48 -2.34
C GLN A 1113 -42.72 -31.21 -2.22
N ALA A 1114 -42.25 -30.02 -2.61
CA ALA A 1114 -40.84 -29.63 -2.51
C ALA A 1114 -40.68 -28.11 -2.42
N SER A 1115 -39.55 -27.67 -1.88
CA SER A 1115 -39.13 -26.27 -1.84
C SER A 1115 -37.69 -26.09 -2.31
N PHE A 1116 -37.43 -25.00 -3.02
CA PHE A 1116 -36.10 -24.59 -3.49
C PHE A 1116 -35.81 -23.14 -3.05
N LYS A 1117 -34.54 -22.81 -2.80
CA LYS A 1117 -34.05 -21.46 -2.46
C LYS A 1117 -33.11 -20.99 -3.56
N VAL A 1118 -33.23 -19.74 -3.98
CA VAL A 1118 -32.33 -19.08 -4.93
C VAL A 1118 -31.72 -17.85 -4.25
N THR A 1119 -30.40 -17.71 -4.32
CA THR A 1119 -29.63 -16.59 -3.73
C THR A 1119 -28.51 -16.20 -4.68
N SER A 1120 -28.50 -14.95 -5.16
CA SER A 1120 -27.54 -14.43 -6.14
C SER A 1120 -27.33 -15.42 -7.32
N LYS A 1121 -26.19 -16.12 -7.38
CA LYS A 1121 -25.80 -17.08 -8.43
C LYS A 1121 -25.95 -18.57 -8.01
N LYS A 1122 -26.60 -18.91 -6.88
CA LYS A 1122 -26.72 -20.30 -6.33
C LYS A 1122 -28.18 -20.79 -6.16
N LEU A 1123 -28.44 -22.07 -6.45
CA LEU A 1123 -29.71 -22.80 -6.23
C LEU A 1123 -29.55 -23.90 -5.18
N TYR A 1124 -30.55 -24.04 -4.29
CA TYR A 1124 -30.63 -25.06 -3.23
C TYR A 1124 -31.99 -25.75 -3.22
N LYS A 1125 -32.04 -27.00 -2.75
CA LYS A 1125 -33.25 -27.80 -2.51
C LYS A 1125 -33.39 -28.07 -1.01
N TYR A 1126 -34.60 -27.98 -0.47
CA TYR A 1126 -34.85 -28.31 0.93
C TYR A 1126 -34.88 -29.82 1.12
N ASN A 1127 -34.05 -30.36 2.02
CA ASN A 1127 -34.15 -31.74 2.46
C ASN A 1127 -35.05 -31.78 3.71
N SER A 1128 -36.22 -32.42 3.61
CA SER A 1128 -37.17 -32.50 4.71
C SER A 1128 -36.76 -33.47 5.82
N LYS A 1129 -35.89 -34.45 5.54
CA LYS A 1129 -35.34 -35.35 6.58
C LYS A 1129 -34.34 -34.60 7.46
N THR A 1130 -33.32 -33.98 6.85
CA THR A 1130 -32.25 -33.30 7.60
C THR A 1130 -32.57 -31.85 7.98
N LYS A 1131 -33.72 -31.32 7.56
CA LYS A 1131 -34.18 -29.92 7.76
C LYS A 1131 -33.21 -28.85 7.19
N LYS A 1132 -32.17 -29.24 6.44
CA LYS A 1132 -31.13 -28.37 5.86
C LYS A 1132 -31.41 -28.02 4.38
N TRP A 1133 -30.77 -26.95 3.90
CA TRP A 1133 -30.82 -26.52 2.49
C TRP A 1133 -29.61 -27.07 1.74
N VAL A 1134 -29.82 -28.13 0.95
CA VAL A 1134 -28.75 -28.78 0.17
C VAL A 1134 -28.52 -28.00 -1.12
N TYR A 1135 -27.26 -27.67 -1.43
CA TYR A 1135 -26.90 -27.04 -2.70
C TYR A 1135 -27.25 -27.94 -3.89
N GLN A 1136 -27.52 -27.36 -5.05
CA GLN A 1136 -27.88 -28.10 -6.27
C GLN A 1136 -27.09 -27.66 -7.50
N SER A 1137 -26.95 -26.35 -7.72
CA SER A 1137 -26.25 -25.82 -8.89
C SER A 1137 -25.98 -24.32 -8.82
N LYS A 1138 -25.00 -23.86 -9.60
CA LYS A 1138 -24.78 -22.46 -9.98
C LYS A 1138 -25.82 -22.10 -11.05
N ILE A 1139 -26.45 -20.94 -10.92
CA ILE A 1139 -27.38 -20.41 -11.92
C ILE A 1139 -26.76 -19.22 -12.67
N LYS A 1140 -26.92 -19.20 -13.99
CA LYS A 1140 -26.58 -18.03 -14.83
C LYS A 1140 -27.84 -17.19 -15.06
N LYS A 1141 -27.69 -15.86 -15.07
CA LYS A 1141 -28.73 -14.92 -15.54
C LYS A 1141 -28.83 -15.09 -17.06
N ALA A 1142 -30.03 -15.21 -17.62
CA ALA A 1142 -30.19 -15.30 -19.07
C ALA A 1142 -29.87 -13.95 -19.75
N LYS A 1143 -29.47 -13.94 -21.04
CA LYS A 1143 -29.17 -12.70 -21.79
C LYS A 1143 -30.32 -11.67 -21.67
N ASN A 1144 -31.59 -12.12 -21.72
CA ASN A 1144 -32.79 -11.31 -21.49
C ASN A 1144 -33.07 -10.90 -20.02
N GLY A 1145 -32.05 -10.90 -19.16
CA GLY A 1145 -32.09 -10.43 -17.78
C GLY A 1145 -32.84 -11.32 -16.77
N ARG A 1146 -33.47 -12.41 -17.20
CA ARG A 1146 -34.28 -13.30 -16.35
C ARG A 1146 -33.44 -14.22 -15.46
N ILE A 1147 -33.99 -14.58 -14.30
CA ILE A 1147 -33.48 -15.68 -13.47
C ILE A 1147 -34.08 -16.98 -14.02
N THR A 1148 -33.24 -17.99 -14.22
CA THR A 1148 -33.64 -19.30 -14.76
C THR A 1148 -32.95 -20.42 -13.96
N CYS A 1149 -33.73 -21.40 -13.49
CA CYS A 1149 -33.29 -22.45 -12.58
C CYS A 1149 -33.69 -23.83 -13.12
N LYS A 1150 -32.71 -24.73 -13.32
CA LYS A 1150 -32.95 -26.16 -13.61
C LYS A 1150 -33.20 -26.90 -12.29
N LEU A 1151 -34.44 -27.25 -12.01
CA LEU A 1151 -34.85 -28.00 -10.82
C LEU A 1151 -34.76 -29.50 -11.10
N THR A 1152 -34.14 -30.25 -10.19
CA THR A 1152 -33.72 -31.66 -10.41
C THR A 1152 -34.17 -32.60 -9.27
N GLY A 1153 -34.04 -33.90 -9.51
CA GLY A 1153 -34.42 -34.95 -8.56
C GLY A 1153 -35.93 -35.02 -8.35
N PHE A 1154 -36.68 -35.11 -9.45
CA PHE A 1154 -38.09 -35.50 -9.51
C PHE A 1154 -38.20 -36.97 -9.96
N LYS A 1155 -39.27 -37.66 -9.58
CA LYS A 1155 -39.51 -39.06 -10.01
C LYS A 1155 -40.03 -39.09 -11.45
N LYS A 1156 -39.75 -40.16 -12.21
CA LYS A 1156 -40.31 -40.36 -13.58
C LYS A 1156 -41.85 -40.26 -13.61
N THR A 1157 -42.52 -40.55 -12.50
CA THR A 1157 -43.98 -40.46 -12.31
C THR A 1157 -44.52 -39.06 -11.94
N ASP A 1158 -43.66 -38.03 -11.76
CA ASP A 1158 -44.08 -36.66 -11.43
C ASP A 1158 -44.69 -35.92 -12.65
N LYS A 1159 -45.93 -36.29 -13.01
CA LYS A 1159 -46.79 -35.63 -14.02
C LYS A 1159 -47.54 -34.43 -13.41
N ASN A 1160 -47.90 -33.44 -14.22
CA ASN A 1160 -48.73 -32.27 -13.87
C ASN A 1160 -48.23 -31.45 -12.65
N GLN A 1161 -46.95 -31.06 -12.65
CA GLN A 1161 -46.34 -30.32 -11.55
C GLN A 1161 -46.74 -28.83 -11.59
N ARG A 1162 -47.03 -28.24 -10.42
CA ARG A 1162 -47.37 -26.80 -10.29
C ARG A 1162 -46.33 -26.06 -9.46
N TYR A 1163 -45.94 -24.86 -9.88
CA TYR A 1163 -44.97 -24.02 -9.18
C TYR A 1163 -45.51 -22.63 -8.83
N ARG A 1164 -45.10 -22.12 -7.67
CA ARG A 1164 -45.28 -20.71 -7.26
C ARG A 1164 -44.00 -20.20 -6.60
N ILE A 1165 -43.74 -18.90 -6.70
CA ILE A 1165 -42.51 -18.27 -6.20
C ILE A 1165 -42.84 -17.13 -5.22
N LYS A 1166 -42.09 -17.02 -4.12
CA LYS A 1166 -42.00 -15.79 -3.30
C LYS A 1166 -40.61 -15.17 -3.48
N ALA A 1167 -40.56 -13.84 -3.57
CA ALA A 1167 -39.35 -13.09 -3.27
C ALA A 1167 -39.22 -12.91 -1.75
N ALA A 1168 -37.99 -12.78 -1.26
CA ALA A 1168 -37.68 -12.46 0.12
C ALA A 1168 -36.63 -11.34 0.17
N ALA A 1169 -36.76 -10.46 1.14
CA ALA A 1169 -35.80 -9.40 1.43
C ALA A 1169 -35.34 -9.52 2.90
N SER A 1170 -34.03 -9.49 3.08
CA SER A 1170 -33.33 -9.72 4.36
C SER A 1170 -32.17 -8.72 4.47
N LYS A 1171 -31.95 -8.17 5.67
CA LYS A 1171 -30.75 -7.41 6.06
C LYS A 1171 -30.46 -7.73 7.53
N SER A 1172 -29.20 -7.75 7.95
CA SER A 1172 -28.84 -7.96 9.36
C SER A 1172 -29.55 -6.93 10.26
N GLY A 1173 -30.05 -7.38 11.42
CA GLY A 1173 -30.89 -6.57 12.31
C GLY A 1173 -32.34 -6.30 11.85
N TYR A 1174 -32.83 -6.95 10.78
CA TYR A 1174 -34.22 -6.84 10.31
C TYR A 1174 -34.90 -8.21 10.15
N LYS A 1175 -36.17 -8.31 10.60
CA LYS A 1175 -36.99 -9.49 10.34
C LYS A 1175 -37.24 -9.64 8.82
N THR A 1176 -36.77 -10.76 8.25
CA THR A 1176 -36.92 -11.07 6.81
C THR A 1176 -38.39 -10.98 6.39
N GLN A 1177 -38.63 -10.29 5.27
CA GLN A 1177 -39.97 -10.10 4.71
C GLN A 1177 -40.16 -10.81 3.39
N TYR A 1178 -41.36 -11.39 3.20
CA TYR A 1178 -41.69 -12.23 2.06
C TYR A 1178 -42.81 -11.62 1.23
N SER A 1179 -42.69 -11.73 -0.10
CA SER A 1179 -43.75 -11.30 -1.02
C SER A 1179 -45.01 -12.16 -0.89
N ALA A 1180 -46.10 -11.71 -1.53
CA ALA A 1180 -47.16 -12.63 -1.94
C ALA A 1180 -46.59 -13.69 -2.91
N LEU A 1181 -47.25 -14.85 -3.00
CA LEU A 1181 -46.93 -15.86 -3.99
C LEU A 1181 -47.23 -15.33 -5.41
N SER A 1182 -46.39 -15.69 -6.38
CA SER A 1182 -46.64 -15.44 -7.81
C SER A 1182 -47.96 -16.06 -8.30
N LYS A 1183 -48.35 -15.71 -9.53
CA LYS A 1183 -49.24 -16.56 -10.34
C LYS A 1183 -48.69 -17.99 -10.38
N THR A 1184 -49.58 -18.97 -10.38
CA THR A 1184 -49.21 -20.39 -10.48
C THR A 1184 -48.86 -20.72 -11.92
N VAL A 1185 -47.77 -21.45 -12.13
CA VAL A 1185 -47.43 -22.04 -13.43
C VAL A 1185 -47.52 -23.56 -13.35
N SER A 1186 -47.98 -24.19 -14.41
CA SER A 1186 -48.14 -25.65 -14.51
C SER A 1186 -47.25 -26.18 -15.62
N VAL A 1187 -46.72 -27.38 -15.43
CA VAL A 1187 -46.05 -28.16 -16.48
C VAL A 1187 -46.64 -29.57 -16.47
N LYS A 1188 -46.96 -30.11 -17.66
CA LYS A 1188 -47.43 -31.51 -17.80
C LYS A 1188 -46.29 -32.47 -17.43
#